data_AF-A0A1F7MA86-F1
#
_entry.id   AF-A0A1F7MA86-F1
#
_cell.length_a   1.000
_cell.length_b   1.000
_cell.length_c   1.000
_cell.angle_alpha   90.00
_cell.angle_beta   90.00
_cell.angle_gamma   90.00
#
_symmetry.space_group_name_H-M   'P 1'
#
loop_
_entity.id
_entity.type
_entity.pdbx_description
1 polymer ?
#
loop_
_entity_poly.entity_id
_entity_poly.type
_entity_poly.pdbx_seq_one_letter_code
_entity_poly.pdbx_strand_id
1 'polypeptide(L)'
;MGQGTMMVDSPMGRRPVDRDGPPLGVVRMDPRRSYAGIGALLQRYLNDSDGRAWEAIKARIDYTFEMADLALAPLAAATRLREELVSRVAKGQKLLFKPNLVWPTVIDPQTRGPDRGSTVCTEWAFVAALMRWFHDRLGIRYPQMAVGEAATAIPSVAAQYTALHGGSGPITPEAVIEGRSGDFYGGWGFYFARKYLAESGGAAPGDDPMAGHAESVAGIHIPPGHAHDRLMVYDLNRIFDDPGKGRRVPVPDGVNFPSITLHKAIVGGAPGDAGDLSAYPGCVLVNVPKLKVHAIALFTNAIKNLGIGLYPMQASERGHPEWEYSTPHNDTPGMKAGVPHAIWVADSELGTGLPRRDRHGTYVARRTGGLTATMIDIIQAVKSQGIFMVHVVDGIEAINLEHTGLLPGTKEPEGLVVAGLDPVATDLLCARYLFSNVSLEEAMASGVEDGHGGCFPQRVPLPTVKGGAIVTEAAYDCPLARDASLRQAEERGLGERRYHVLGRDAVGQSPLVSLDGHLGTARDGRFADLVTSTLYFDAFKMPWDMQRTAFGYLESVDALAGSSLRKQFLETFDEDGDGVVTYDEFGKTGILGPLLHLGGEALSRTGTEPFGYLSGPFQAGTTMLRCTEAAWNRSGHDLLRDYFRGRAILVAYRMSQLDAESPDGLLPGLVWGRGKWPSFQLAWHMYLGLTLYGLRFPGAVDFPSLYGLAFRYADLSQNGGRHTGGIRSRPDPGSLDRYVAAVLARREEALDFTVHVPTGYERIGGRPVPNVQATADAGQIWTASFLGGRERWGVAI
;
A
#
# COMPACT_ATOMS: atom_id res chain seq x y z
N MET A 1 30.39 -16.10 32.04
CA MET A 1 31.54 -15.41 31.42
C MET A 1 30.99 -14.28 30.57
N GLY A 2 31.22 -13.03 30.97
CA GLY A 2 30.68 -11.87 30.24
C GLY A 2 31.31 -11.80 28.84
N GLN A 3 30.50 -11.88 27.79
CA GLN A 3 30.97 -11.59 26.45
C GLN A 3 31.38 -10.11 26.41
N GLY A 4 32.68 -9.86 26.23
CA GLY A 4 33.21 -8.52 26.07
C GLY A 4 32.43 -7.71 25.03
N THR A 5 32.31 -6.41 25.26
CA THR A 5 31.66 -5.51 24.32
C THR A 5 32.38 -5.56 22.98
N MET A 6 31.66 -5.94 21.91
CA MET A 6 32.23 -5.95 20.56
C MET A 6 32.52 -4.50 20.19
N MET A 7 33.81 -4.20 20.01
CA MET A 7 34.29 -2.89 19.59
C MET A 7 34.58 -2.93 18.10
N VAL A 8 34.13 -1.92 17.36
CA VAL A 8 34.33 -1.77 15.93
C VAL A 8 34.96 -0.42 15.61
N ASP A 9 35.88 -0.39 14.65
CA ASP A 9 36.36 0.84 14.03
C ASP A 9 35.32 1.32 13.01
N SER A 10 34.99 2.62 13.07
CA SER A 10 34.00 3.28 12.21
C SER A 10 34.43 4.72 11.88
N PRO A 11 33.77 5.43 10.95
CA PRO A 11 33.96 6.87 10.76
C PRO A 11 33.77 7.71 12.03
N MET A 12 33.02 7.22 13.02
CA MET A 12 32.81 7.88 14.31
C MET A 12 33.88 7.52 15.36
N GLY A 13 34.96 6.86 14.95
CA GLY A 13 35.99 6.29 15.81
C GLY A 13 35.67 4.87 16.27
N ARG A 14 36.51 4.35 17.17
CA ARG A 14 36.35 3.01 17.74
C ARG A 14 35.25 3.02 18.80
N ARG A 15 34.12 2.36 18.51
CA ARG A 15 32.91 2.39 19.34
C ARG A 15 32.40 0.97 19.65
N PRO A 16 31.69 0.78 20.77
CA PRO A 16 30.93 -0.44 20.99
C PRO A 16 29.74 -0.49 20.02
N VAL A 17 29.38 -1.69 19.55
CA VAL A 17 28.08 -1.90 18.87
C VAL A 17 26.93 -1.73 19.86
N ASP A 18 25.73 -1.38 19.36
CA ASP A 18 24.55 -1.18 20.19
C ASP A 18 24.19 -2.47 20.93
N ARG A 19 23.74 -2.33 22.18
CA ARG A 19 23.25 -3.43 23.03
C ARG A 19 22.00 -3.08 23.84
N ASP A 20 21.57 -1.83 23.81
CA ASP A 20 20.40 -1.35 24.54
C ASP A 20 19.13 -1.46 23.68
N GLY A 21 17.97 -1.47 24.34
CA GLY A 21 16.67 -1.61 23.69
C GLY A 21 16.35 -3.04 23.22
N PRO A 22 15.16 -3.25 22.64
CA PRO A 22 14.74 -4.55 22.13
C PRO A 22 15.69 -5.15 21.06
N PRO A 23 16.01 -6.45 21.14
CA PRO A 23 16.75 -7.14 20.08
C PRO A 23 15.89 -7.29 18.82
N LEU A 24 16.49 -7.05 17.66
CA LEU A 24 15.90 -7.29 16.36
C LEU A 24 16.72 -8.33 15.60
N GLY A 25 16.06 -9.40 15.15
CA GLY A 25 16.66 -10.39 14.27
C GLY A 25 16.63 -9.91 12.82
N VAL A 26 17.77 -9.87 12.15
CA VAL A 26 17.88 -9.35 10.79
C VAL A 26 18.68 -10.32 9.92
N VAL A 27 18.23 -10.51 8.69
CA VAL A 27 19.00 -11.19 7.65
C VAL A 27 18.98 -10.38 6.36
N ARG A 28 20.13 -10.33 5.69
CA ARG A 28 20.23 -9.91 4.29
C ARG A 28 20.54 -11.13 3.41
N MET A 29 19.78 -11.33 2.34
CA MET A 29 19.89 -12.47 1.42
C MET A 29 19.84 -12.03 -0.05
N ASP A 30 20.02 -12.96 -1.00
CA ASP A 30 19.86 -12.67 -2.44
C ASP A 30 18.38 -12.80 -2.86
N PRO A 31 17.68 -11.71 -3.23
CA PRO A 31 16.27 -11.77 -3.62
C PRO A 31 15.99 -12.72 -4.79
N ARG A 32 16.93 -12.87 -5.73
CA ARG A 32 16.77 -13.70 -6.93
C ARG A 32 16.73 -15.19 -6.62
N ARG A 33 17.33 -15.59 -5.50
CA ARG A 33 17.30 -16.95 -4.96
C ARG A 33 16.10 -17.19 -4.05
N SER A 34 15.49 -16.11 -3.52
CA SER A 34 14.23 -16.12 -2.80
C SER A 34 13.05 -16.01 -3.79
N TYR A 35 11.96 -15.34 -3.43
CA TYR A 35 10.69 -15.39 -4.17
C TYR A 35 10.65 -14.48 -5.42
N ALA A 36 11.68 -13.68 -5.72
CA ALA A 36 11.64 -12.70 -6.81
C ALA A 36 11.31 -13.35 -8.17
N GLY A 37 10.17 -13.02 -8.77
CA GLY A 37 9.69 -13.60 -10.03
C GLY A 37 8.87 -14.90 -9.91
N ILE A 38 8.46 -15.31 -8.70
CA ILE A 38 7.60 -16.49 -8.50
C ILE A 38 6.28 -16.40 -9.28
N GLY A 39 5.69 -15.20 -9.45
CA GLY A 39 4.44 -15.05 -10.22
C GLY A 39 4.52 -15.57 -11.66
N ALA A 40 5.63 -15.33 -12.36
CA ALA A 40 5.84 -15.83 -13.72
C ALA A 40 6.06 -17.36 -13.76
N LEU A 41 6.74 -17.91 -12.75
CA LEU A 41 6.88 -19.36 -12.59
C LEU A 41 5.53 -20.02 -12.33
N LEU A 42 4.70 -19.41 -11.48
CA LEU A 42 3.38 -19.91 -11.15
C LEU A 42 2.47 -19.89 -12.39
N GLN A 43 2.52 -18.83 -13.19
CA GLN A 43 1.79 -18.76 -14.45
C GLN A 43 2.12 -19.93 -15.39
N ARG A 44 3.41 -20.23 -15.58
CA ARG A 44 3.86 -21.37 -16.39
C ARG A 44 3.39 -22.71 -15.82
N TYR A 45 3.47 -22.87 -14.50
CA TYR A 45 2.95 -24.06 -13.85
C TYR A 45 1.45 -24.26 -14.10
N LEU A 46 0.66 -23.19 -14.02
CA LEU A 46 -0.81 -23.24 -14.16
C LEU A 46 -1.29 -23.33 -15.61
N ASN A 47 -0.58 -22.73 -16.56
CA ASN A 47 -0.99 -22.70 -17.97
C ASN A 47 -0.41 -23.88 -18.76
N ASP A 48 0.84 -24.26 -18.47
CA ASP A 48 1.59 -25.24 -19.27
C ASP A 48 1.78 -26.58 -18.54
N SER A 49 1.28 -26.70 -17.30
CA SER A 49 1.55 -27.85 -16.41
C SER A 49 3.05 -28.09 -16.18
N ASP A 50 3.84 -27.02 -16.18
CA ASP A 50 5.30 -27.09 -16.09
C ASP A 50 5.76 -27.43 -14.66
N GLY A 51 5.97 -28.73 -14.40
CA GLY A 51 6.48 -29.21 -13.12
C GLY A 51 7.86 -28.64 -12.74
N ARG A 52 8.70 -28.26 -13.71
CA ARG A 52 10.00 -27.64 -13.41
C ARG A 52 9.83 -26.23 -12.84
N ALA A 53 8.81 -25.51 -13.27
CA ALA A 53 8.47 -24.21 -12.70
C ALA A 53 8.04 -24.35 -11.22
N TRP A 54 7.29 -25.40 -10.89
CA TRP A 54 6.95 -25.70 -9.49
C TRP A 54 8.17 -26.08 -8.65
N GLU A 55 9.07 -26.95 -9.14
CA GLU A 55 10.31 -27.27 -8.43
C GLU A 55 11.18 -26.02 -8.19
N ALA A 56 11.24 -25.10 -9.16
CA ALA A 56 11.94 -23.83 -8.99
C ALA A 56 11.28 -22.93 -7.93
N ILE A 57 9.96 -22.93 -7.83
CA ILE A 57 9.23 -22.25 -6.75
C ILE A 57 9.61 -22.86 -5.39
N LYS A 58 9.59 -24.19 -5.26
CA LYS A 58 9.94 -24.86 -4.01
C LYS A 58 11.35 -24.53 -3.55
N ALA A 59 12.33 -24.64 -4.45
CA ALA A 59 13.73 -24.30 -4.14
C ALA A 59 13.92 -22.86 -3.66
N ARG A 60 13.10 -21.92 -4.15
CA ARG A 60 13.10 -20.52 -3.69
C ARG A 60 12.49 -20.36 -2.30
N ILE A 61 11.43 -21.10 -2.00
CA ILE A 61 10.84 -21.11 -0.65
C ILE A 61 11.81 -21.79 0.33
N ASP A 62 12.47 -22.89 -0.06
CA ASP A 62 13.51 -23.56 0.73
C ASP A 62 14.65 -22.59 1.09
N TYR A 63 15.19 -21.86 0.10
CA TYR A 63 16.20 -20.85 0.34
C TYR A 63 15.70 -19.76 1.32
N THR A 64 14.46 -19.29 1.13
CA THR A 64 13.88 -18.27 2.01
C THR A 64 13.72 -18.78 3.44
N PHE A 65 13.30 -20.03 3.62
CA PHE A 65 13.20 -20.71 4.91
C PHE A 65 14.56 -20.81 5.61
N GLU A 66 15.59 -21.24 4.88
CA GLU A 66 16.96 -21.33 5.42
C GLU A 66 17.50 -19.96 5.84
N MET A 67 17.25 -18.91 5.04
CA MET A 67 17.75 -17.58 5.36
C MET A 67 16.96 -16.93 6.51
N ALA A 68 15.64 -17.13 6.58
CA ALA A 68 14.81 -16.60 7.67
C ALA A 68 15.28 -17.09 9.06
N ASP A 69 15.85 -18.29 9.14
CA ASP A 69 16.44 -18.83 10.36
C ASP A 69 17.56 -17.94 10.92
N LEU A 70 18.33 -17.27 10.05
CA LEU A 70 19.42 -16.37 10.44
C LEU A 70 18.94 -15.08 11.13
N ALA A 71 17.65 -14.74 11.01
CA ALA A 71 17.01 -13.66 11.76
C ALA A 71 16.25 -14.19 12.98
N LEU A 72 15.44 -15.24 12.79
CA LEU A 72 14.51 -15.72 13.81
C LEU A 72 15.19 -16.51 14.93
N ALA A 73 16.21 -17.33 14.63
CA ALA A 73 16.89 -18.12 15.65
C ALA A 73 17.69 -17.24 16.64
N PRO A 74 18.46 -16.21 16.21
CA PRO A 74 19.09 -15.27 17.13
C PRO A 74 18.09 -14.50 17.99
N LEU A 75 16.98 -14.05 17.39
CA LEU A 75 15.91 -13.38 18.13
C LEU A 75 15.32 -14.31 19.19
N ALA A 76 15.04 -15.57 18.84
CA ALA A 76 14.53 -16.56 19.77
C ALA A 76 15.51 -16.88 20.91
N ALA A 77 16.82 -16.87 20.64
CA ALA A 77 17.85 -17.09 21.65
C ALA A 77 18.05 -15.89 22.60
N ALA A 78 17.87 -14.67 22.08
CA ALA A 78 18.03 -13.44 22.85
C ALA A 78 16.78 -13.03 23.66
N THR A 79 15.65 -13.69 23.41
CA THR A 79 14.35 -13.35 24.02
C THR A 79 13.69 -14.60 24.59
N ARG A 80 12.43 -14.47 25.04
CA ARG A 80 11.58 -15.59 25.46
C ARG A 80 10.59 -16.04 24.38
N LEU A 81 10.88 -15.72 23.12
CA LEU A 81 9.97 -15.95 21.99
C LEU A 81 9.53 -17.42 21.91
N ARG A 82 10.48 -18.36 22.00
CA ARG A 82 10.18 -19.80 21.91
C ARG A 82 9.29 -20.26 23.05
N GLU A 83 9.62 -19.91 24.28
CA GLU A 83 8.87 -20.31 25.47
C GLU A 83 7.44 -19.75 25.44
N GLU A 84 7.27 -18.48 25.08
CA GLU A 84 5.95 -17.83 25.01
C GLU A 84 5.08 -18.45 23.91
N LEU A 85 5.63 -18.69 22.72
CA LEU A 85 4.90 -19.33 21.62
C LEU A 85 4.40 -20.72 22.01
N VAL A 86 5.30 -21.58 22.48
CA VAL A 86 4.97 -22.97 22.84
C VAL A 86 3.96 -22.99 23.99
N SER A 87 4.14 -22.15 25.01
CA SER A 87 3.23 -22.04 26.17
C SER A 87 1.83 -21.61 25.76
N ARG A 88 1.69 -20.65 24.85
CA ARG A 88 0.41 -20.13 24.39
C ARG A 88 -0.32 -21.10 23.46
N VAL A 89 0.41 -21.74 22.56
CA VAL A 89 -0.13 -22.79 21.69
C VAL A 89 -0.60 -23.99 22.52
N ALA A 90 0.12 -24.36 23.57
CA ALA A 90 -0.31 -25.41 24.49
C ALA A 90 -1.62 -25.08 25.25
N LYS A 91 -1.95 -23.79 25.40
CA LYS A 91 -3.22 -23.30 25.96
C LYS A 91 -4.36 -23.23 24.94
N GLY A 92 -4.12 -23.68 23.70
CA GLY A 92 -5.11 -23.70 22.62
C GLY A 92 -5.12 -22.46 21.73
N GLN A 93 -4.28 -21.45 21.98
CA GLN A 93 -4.17 -20.29 21.09
C GLN A 93 -3.59 -20.70 19.74
N LYS A 94 -4.12 -20.18 18.64
CA LYS A 94 -3.54 -20.38 17.31
C LYS A 94 -2.43 -19.36 17.05
N LEU A 95 -1.41 -19.75 16.28
CA LEU A 95 -0.56 -18.78 15.58
C LEU A 95 -1.35 -18.21 14.40
N LEU A 96 -1.89 -17.00 14.55
CA LEU A 96 -2.64 -16.32 13.50
C LEU A 96 -1.67 -15.48 12.66
N PHE A 97 -1.36 -15.95 11.46
CA PHE A 97 -0.56 -15.22 10.48
C PHE A 97 -1.41 -14.15 9.81
N LYS A 98 -0.97 -12.90 9.93
CA LYS A 98 -1.60 -11.74 9.31
C LYS A 98 -0.65 -11.11 8.28
N PRO A 99 -0.70 -11.56 7.01
CA PRO A 99 0.00 -10.89 5.92
C PRO A 99 -0.59 -9.51 5.63
N ASN A 100 0.11 -8.68 4.84
CA ASN A 100 -0.44 -7.46 4.28
C ASN A 100 -1.04 -7.77 2.90
N LEU A 101 -2.38 -7.79 2.73
CA LEU A 101 -3.00 -8.19 1.45
C LEU A 101 -3.72 -7.07 0.69
N VAL A 102 -3.57 -5.81 1.09
CA VAL A 102 -4.20 -4.56 0.56
C VAL A 102 -5.08 -4.76 -0.69
N TRP A 103 -4.48 -5.21 -1.80
CA TRP A 103 -5.16 -5.66 -3.02
C TRP A 103 -4.87 -7.14 -3.33
N PRO A 104 -5.76 -8.10 -3.01
CA PRO A 104 -5.42 -9.52 -3.03
C PRO A 104 -5.34 -10.14 -4.43
N THR A 105 -5.48 -9.36 -5.51
CA THR A 105 -5.35 -9.86 -6.89
C THR A 105 -3.87 -10.05 -7.25
N VAL A 106 -3.22 -11.08 -6.70
CA VAL A 106 -1.84 -11.45 -7.05
C VAL A 106 -1.83 -12.36 -8.28
N ILE A 107 -2.75 -13.31 -8.33
CA ILE A 107 -3.01 -14.20 -9.45
C ILE A 107 -4.22 -13.65 -10.20
N ASP A 108 -4.03 -13.25 -11.46
CA ASP A 108 -5.11 -12.81 -12.32
C ASP A 108 -5.95 -14.02 -12.81
N PRO A 109 -7.28 -13.99 -12.70
CA PRO A 109 -8.10 -15.15 -13.00
C PRO A 109 -8.23 -15.52 -14.48
N GLN A 110 -7.90 -14.60 -15.39
CA GLN A 110 -8.03 -14.83 -16.83
C GLN A 110 -6.70 -15.27 -17.47
N THR A 111 -5.58 -14.74 -16.99
CA THR A 111 -4.22 -14.99 -17.49
C THR A 111 -3.44 -15.97 -16.63
N ARG A 112 -3.89 -16.18 -15.38
CA ARG A 112 -3.19 -16.92 -14.30
C ARG A 112 -1.79 -16.38 -13.99
N GLY A 113 -1.51 -15.15 -14.43
CA GLY A 113 -0.25 -14.45 -14.25
C GLY A 113 -0.25 -13.49 -13.07
N PRO A 114 0.91 -12.86 -12.80
CA PRO A 114 0.99 -11.81 -11.80
C PRO A 114 0.18 -10.58 -12.20
N ASP A 115 -0.53 -9.98 -11.24
CA ASP A 115 -1.27 -8.72 -11.41
C ASP A 115 -0.88 -7.71 -10.31
N ARG A 116 -1.60 -6.59 -10.22
CA ARG A 116 -1.35 -5.45 -9.31
C ARG A 116 -1.13 -5.84 -7.86
N GLY A 117 -1.78 -6.91 -7.39
CA GLY A 117 -1.57 -7.42 -6.02
C GLY A 117 -0.13 -7.83 -5.75
N SER A 118 0.60 -8.28 -6.78
CA SER A 118 1.98 -8.78 -6.65
C SER A 118 2.98 -7.73 -6.19
N THR A 119 2.68 -6.44 -6.35
CA THR A 119 3.54 -5.35 -5.87
C THR A 119 3.10 -4.80 -4.52
N VAL A 120 1.97 -5.22 -3.96
CA VAL A 120 1.42 -4.58 -2.75
C VAL A 120 1.14 -5.56 -1.62
N CYS A 121 1.06 -6.85 -1.92
CA CYS A 121 0.85 -7.88 -0.93
C CYS A 121 2.17 -8.46 -0.40
N THR A 122 2.16 -8.92 0.84
CA THR A 122 3.16 -9.89 1.34
C THR A 122 3.12 -11.13 0.45
N GLU A 123 4.26 -11.62 0.02
CA GLU A 123 4.31 -12.77 -0.90
C GLU A 123 3.90 -14.07 -0.18
N TRP A 124 2.99 -14.86 -0.76
CA TRP A 124 2.51 -16.10 -0.15
C TRP A 124 3.65 -17.12 0.04
N ALA A 125 4.67 -17.08 -0.83
CA ALA A 125 5.88 -17.87 -0.74
C ALA A 125 6.71 -17.54 0.52
N PHE A 126 6.71 -16.27 0.94
CA PHE A 126 7.34 -15.86 2.19
C PHE A 126 6.58 -16.41 3.40
N VAL A 127 5.24 -16.34 3.38
CA VAL A 127 4.40 -16.93 4.45
C VAL A 127 4.58 -18.44 4.54
N ALA A 128 4.73 -19.14 3.42
CA ALA A 128 5.04 -20.57 3.39
C ALA A 128 6.39 -20.88 4.09
N ALA A 129 7.44 -20.13 3.77
CA ALA A 129 8.74 -20.26 4.44
C ALA A 129 8.64 -20.02 5.96
N LEU A 130 7.90 -18.99 6.37
CA LEU A 130 7.70 -18.68 7.79
C LEU A 130 6.91 -19.77 8.52
N MET A 131 5.78 -20.21 7.98
CA MET A 131 4.98 -21.30 8.58
C MET A 131 5.82 -22.56 8.76
N ARG A 132 6.62 -22.92 7.74
CA ARG A 132 7.57 -24.03 7.85
C ARG A 132 8.60 -23.80 8.95
N TRP A 133 9.10 -22.59 9.14
CA TRP A 133 10.04 -22.28 10.23
C TRP A 133 9.41 -22.53 11.61
N PHE A 134 8.19 -22.04 11.87
CA PHE A 134 7.50 -22.32 13.13
C PHE A 134 7.23 -23.82 13.34
N HIS A 135 6.93 -24.53 12.26
CA HIS A 135 6.74 -25.98 12.29
C HIS A 135 8.05 -26.73 12.58
N ASP A 136 9.06 -26.60 11.73
CA ASP A 136 10.29 -27.39 11.78
C ASP A 136 11.20 -27.01 12.95
N ARG A 137 11.24 -25.72 13.36
CA ARG A 137 12.13 -25.25 14.42
C ARG A 137 11.50 -25.24 15.80
N LEU A 138 10.19 -25.00 15.90
CA LEU A 138 9.49 -24.89 17.18
C LEU A 138 8.54 -26.06 17.47
N GLY A 139 8.30 -26.96 16.51
CA GLY A 139 7.41 -28.12 16.68
C GLY A 139 5.93 -27.73 16.75
N ILE A 140 5.55 -26.59 16.18
CA ILE A 140 4.16 -26.12 16.16
C ILE A 140 3.48 -26.71 14.91
N ARG A 141 2.44 -27.49 15.12
CA ARG A 141 1.73 -28.20 14.04
C ARG A 141 0.90 -27.24 13.19
N TYR A 142 0.66 -27.55 11.92
CA TYR A 142 -0.13 -26.71 11.03
C TYR A 142 -1.57 -26.47 11.50
N PRO A 143 -2.30 -27.44 12.09
CA PRO A 143 -3.59 -27.17 12.71
C PRO A 143 -3.53 -26.17 13.86
N GLN A 144 -2.37 -25.91 14.46
CA GLN A 144 -2.18 -24.89 15.50
C GLN A 144 -1.90 -23.50 14.90
N MET A 145 -1.88 -23.38 13.58
CA MET A 145 -1.73 -22.13 12.85
C MET A 145 -3.04 -21.77 12.14
N ALA A 146 -3.15 -20.51 11.74
CA ALA A 146 -4.23 -19.98 10.93
C ALA A 146 -3.73 -18.79 10.10
N VAL A 147 -4.44 -18.44 9.03
CA VAL A 147 -4.28 -17.15 8.33
C VAL A 147 -5.51 -16.30 8.61
N GLY A 148 -5.31 -15.01 8.85
CA GLY A 148 -6.42 -14.07 8.98
C GLY A 148 -6.11 -12.76 8.29
N GLU A 149 -7.05 -12.25 7.49
CA GLU A 149 -6.94 -10.90 6.93
C GLU A 149 -8.26 -10.11 6.95
N ALA A 150 -8.16 -8.81 7.20
CA ALA A 150 -9.16 -7.78 7.04
C ALA A 150 -8.69 -6.76 5.97
N ALA A 151 -8.30 -7.23 4.78
CA ALA A 151 -7.82 -6.36 3.71
C ALA A 151 -8.97 -5.56 3.09
N THR A 152 -8.69 -4.30 2.74
CA THR A 152 -9.71 -3.36 2.25
C THR A 152 -10.43 -3.81 0.97
N ALA A 153 -9.74 -4.49 0.05
CA ALA A 153 -10.31 -4.83 -1.25
C ALA A 153 -11.02 -6.20 -1.30
N ILE A 154 -10.89 -7.04 -0.25
CA ILE A 154 -11.35 -8.44 -0.29
C ILE A 154 -12.84 -8.57 -0.64
N PRO A 155 -13.79 -7.85 -0.01
CA PRO A 155 -15.21 -7.99 -0.34
C PRO A 155 -15.51 -7.67 -1.80
N SER A 156 -14.91 -6.58 -2.31
CA SER A 156 -15.08 -6.14 -3.70
C SER A 156 -14.48 -7.12 -4.71
N VAL A 157 -13.29 -7.68 -4.42
CA VAL A 157 -12.63 -8.67 -5.28
C VAL A 157 -13.40 -10.00 -5.28
N ALA A 158 -13.92 -10.45 -4.14
CA ALA A 158 -14.74 -11.67 -4.06
C ALA A 158 -16.01 -11.57 -4.91
N ALA A 159 -16.70 -10.42 -4.86
CA ALA A 159 -17.86 -10.14 -5.70
C ALA A 159 -17.48 -10.10 -7.20
N GLN A 160 -16.38 -9.42 -7.53
CA GLN A 160 -15.85 -9.37 -8.90
C GLN A 160 -15.52 -10.76 -9.45
N TYR A 161 -14.87 -11.61 -8.65
CA TYR A 161 -14.50 -12.97 -9.05
C TYR A 161 -15.71 -13.89 -9.15
N THR A 162 -16.73 -13.70 -8.30
CA THR A 162 -18.01 -14.39 -8.45
C THR A 162 -18.64 -14.11 -9.82
N ALA A 163 -18.64 -12.85 -10.25
CA ALA A 163 -19.15 -12.47 -11.57
C ALA A 163 -18.30 -13.04 -12.73
N LEU A 164 -16.98 -13.23 -12.53
CA LEU A 164 -16.08 -13.82 -13.53
C LEU A 164 -16.14 -15.35 -13.60
N HIS A 165 -16.35 -16.01 -12.46
CA HIS A 165 -16.32 -17.46 -12.35
C HIS A 165 -17.42 -18.12 -13.21
N GLY A 166 -18.62 -17.53 -13.26
CA GLY A 166 -19.74 -18.03 -14.07
C GLY A 166 -20.27 -19.42 -13.68
N GLY A 167 -19.70 -20.06 -12.66
CA GLY A 167 -20.12 -21.35 -12.12
C GLY A 167 -21.32 -21.24 -11.16
N SER A 168 -21.76 -22.37 -10.60
CA SER A 168 -22.99 -22.47 -9.79
C SER A 168 -22.88 -21.90 -8.37
N GLY A 169 -21.75 -21.33 -7.97
CA GLY A 169 -21.51 -20.84 -6.61
C GLY A 169 -20.57 -19.63 -6.54
N PRO A 170 -20.62 -18.86 -5.44
CA PRO A 170 -19.83 -17.66 -5.26
C PRO A 170 -18.36 -17.96 -4.96
N ILE A 171 -17.48 -17.01 -5.30
CA ILE A 171 -16.11 -16.95 -4.79
C ILE A 171 -16.15 -16.16 -3.48
N THR A 172 -15.85 -16.82 -2.36
CA THR A 172 -15.88 -16.21 -1.02
C THR A 172 -14.65 -15.34 -0.76
N PRO A 173 -14.72 -14.42 0.22
CA PRO A 173 -13.54 -13.70 0.74
C PRO A 173 -12.34 -14.60 1.05
N GLU A 174 -12.58 -15.73 1.72
CA GLU A 174 -11.54 -16.70 2.06
C GLU A 174 -11.00 -17.41 0.81
N ALA A 175 -11.84 -17.70 -0.19
CA ALA A 175 -11.39 -18.25 -1.46
C ALA A 175 -10.45 -17.28 -2.22
N VAL A 176 -10.65 -15.96 -2.07
CA VAL A 176 -9.72 -14.94 -2.60
C VAL A 176 -8.35 -15.02 -1.90
N ILE A 177 -8.31 -15.26 -0.59
CA ILE A 177 -7.05 -15.44 0.16
C ILE A 177 -6.38 -16.76 -0.24
N GLU A 178 -7.15 -17.85 -0.33
CA GLU A 178 -6.68 -19.15 -0.82
C GLU A 178 -6.11 -19.05 -2.24
N GLY A 179 -6.71 -18.23 -3.11
CA GLY A 179 -6.24 -18.04 -4.49
C GLY A 179 -6.61 -19.18 -5.44
N ARG A 180 -7.35 -20.18 -4.95
CA ARG A 180 -7.88 -21.31 -5.71
C ARG A 180 -9.21 -21.77 -5.11
N SER A 181 -10.23 -21.98 -5.96
CA SER A 181 -11.49 -22.63 -5.61
C SER A 181 -11.92 -23.56 -6.73
N GLY A 182 -11.81 -24.88 -6.52
CA GLY A 182 -11.96 -25.87 -7.59
C GLY A 182 -10.94 -25.65 -8.71
N ASP A 183 -11.44 -25.38 -9.93
CA ASP A 183 -10.64 -25.06 -11.12
C ASP A 183 -10.46 -23.54 -11.35
N PHE A 184 -11.10 -22.71 -10.52
CA PHE A 184 -10.88 -21.27 -10.52
C PHE A 184 -9.57 -20.93 -9.80
N TYR A 185 -8.71 -20.18 -10.47
CA TYR A 185 -7.47 -19.61 -9.92
C TYR A 185 -7.62 -18.10 -9.94
N GLY A 186 -7.36 -17.43 -8.82
CA GLY A 186 -7.45 -15.98 -8.72
C GLY A 186 -7.43 -15.53 -7.28
N GLY A 187 -6.66 -14.48 -6.97
CA GLY A 187 -6.47 -13.99 -5.62
C GLY A 187 -5.03 -14.09 -5.14
N TRP A 188 -4.80 -14.24 -3.83
CA TRP A 188 -3.46 -14.10 -3.25
C TRP A 188 -2.56 -15.32 -3.51
N GLY A 189 -3.04 -16.53 -3.19
CA GLY A 189 -2.33 -17.77 -3.49
C GLY A 189 -1.94 -18.63 -2.28
N PHE A 190 -2.63 -18.51 -1.13
CA PHE A 190 -2.32 -19.33 0.04
C PHE A 190 -2.45 -20.85 -0.20
N TYR A 191 -3.29 -21.28 -1.14
CA TYR A 191 -3.36 -22.66 -1.61
C TYR A 191 -1.98 -23.21 -2.01
N PHE A 192 -1.15 -22.40 -2.68
CA PHE A 192 0.18 -22.81 -3.10
C PHE A 192 1.17 -22.88 -1.94
N ALA A 193 0.98 -22.07 -0.89
CA ALA A 193 1.70 -22.24 0.37
C ALA A 193 1.37 -23.59 1.01
N ARG A 194 0.09 -23.95 1.14
CA ARG A 194 -0.33 -25.26 1.68
C ARG A 194 0.24 -26.42 0.86
N LYS A 195 0.16 -26.33 -0.48
CA LYS A 195 0.70 -27.33 -1.39
C LYS A 195 2.20 -27.55 -1.18
N TYR A 196 2.98 -26.47 -1.09
CA TYR A 196 4.41 -26.56 -0.78
C TYR A 196 4.64 -27.22 0.59
N LEU A 197 3.95 -26.77 1.64
CA LEU A 197 4.11 -27.30 2.99
C LEU A 197 3.79 -28.80 3.07
N ALA A 198 2.75 -29.26 2.37
CA ALA A 198 2.37 -30.67 2.29
C ALA A 198 3.42 -31.52 1.55
N GLU A 199 4.10 -30.97 0.55
CA GLU A 199 5.17 -31.65 -0.18
C GLU A 199 6.52 -31.62 0.54
N SER A 200 6.76 -30.61 1.38
CA SER A 200 7.99 -30.43 2.16
C SER A 200 7.99 -31.14 3.51
N GLY A 201 6.82 -31.29 4.14
CA GLY A 201 6.64 -31.97 5.42
C GLY A 201 6.40 -33.47 5.25
N GLY A 202 7.08 -34.31 6.03
CA GLY A 202 6.71 -35.72 6.15
C GLY A 202 5.31 -35.83 6.76
N ALA A 203 4.43 -36.66 6.20
CA ALA A 203 3.02 -36.77 6.60
C ALA A 203 2.86 -37.39 8.00
N ALA A 204 3.08 -36.59 9.04
CA ALA A 204 2.66 -36.95 10.39
C ALA A 204 1.12 -36.99 10.43
N PRO A 205 0.50 -38.07 10.94
CA PRO A 205 -0.95 -38.15 11.02
C PRO A 205 -1.56 -36.95 11.78
N GLY A 206 -2.49 -36.24 11.14
CA GLY A 206 -3.16 -35.08 11.73
C GLY A 206 -2.36 -33.78 11.70
N ASP A 207 -1.35 -33.68 10.84
CA ASP A 207 -0.56 -32.46 10.61
C ASP A 207 -0.51 -32.08 9.11
N ASP A 208 -1.66 -32.22 8.43
CA ASP A 208 -1.78 -31.91 7.00
C ASP A 208 -2.12 -30.41 6.80
N PRO A 209 -1.24 -29.60 6.18
CA PRO A 209 -1.54 -28.20 5.90
C PRO A 209 -2.64 -28.01 4.84
N MET A 210 -3.07 -29.07 4.14
CA MET A 210 -4.25 -29.04 3.26
C MET A 210 -5.56 -29.18 4.02
N ALA A 211 -5.55 -29.71 5.25
CA ALA A 211 -6.75 -29.84 6.07
C ALA A 211 -7.33 -28.46 6.42
N GLY A 212 -8.63 -28.26 6.16
CA GLY A 212 -9.33 -26.97 6.31
C GLY A 212 -9.44 -26.16 5.01
N HIS A 213 -8.79 -26.57 3.92
CA HIS A 213 -8.89 -25.85 2.63
C HIS A 213 -10.33 -25.86 2.09
N ALA A 214 -11.02 -27.00 2.13
CA ALA A 214 -12.39 -27.13 1.63
C ALA A 214 -13.37 -26.21 2.40
N GLU A 215 -13.24 -26.16 3.73
CA GLU A 215 -14.03 -25.27 4.57
C GLU A 215 -13.70 -23.80 4.32
N SER A 216 -12.40 -23.48 4.17
CA SER A 216 -11.93 -22.12 3.88
C SER A 216 -12.50 -21.61 2.54
N VAL A 217 -12.36 -22.35 1.44
CA VAL A 217 -12.89 -21.90 0.13
C VAL A 217 -14.41 -21.83 0.08
N ALA A 218 -15.10 -22.62 0.92
CA ALA A 218 -16.55 -22.58 1.06
C ALA A 218 -17.04 -21.42 1.96
N GLY A 219 -16.14 -20.68 2.62
CA GLY A 219 -16.48 -19.65 3.61
C GLY A 219 -17.14 -20.23 4.86
N ILE A 220 -16.88 -21.50 5.18
CA ILE A 220 -17.42 -22.15 6.38
C ILE A 220 -16.59 -21.69 7.58
N HIS A 221 -17.21 -20.88 8.43
CA HIS A 221 -16.60 -20.40 9.65
C HIS A 221 -16.56 -21.49 10.72
N ILE A 222 -15.36 -21.87 11.17
CA ILE A 222 -15.14 -22.74 12.32
C ILE A 222 -14.36 -21.92 13.36
N PRO A 223 -14.87 -21.71 14.59
CA PRO A 223 -14.12 -21.00 15.62
C PRO A 223 -12.73 -21.63 15.85
N PRO A 224 -11.66 -20.83 16.07
CA PRO A 224 -10.30 -21.34 16.21
C PRO A 224 -10.15 -22.44 17.27
N GLY A 225 -10.89 -22.35 18.37
CA GLY A 225 -10.90 -23.34 19.43
C GLY A 225 -11.53 -24.68 19.06
N HIS A 226 -12.29 -24.75 17.96
CA HIS A 226 -12.90 -25.99 17.45
C HIS A 226 -12.18 -26.56 16.21
N ALA A 227 -11.33 -25.76 15.55
CA ALA A 227 -10.54 -26.18 14.40
C ALA A 227 -9.28 -26.97 14.83
N HIS A 228 -9.43 -28.10 15.52
CA HIS A 228 -8.31 -28.82 16.14
C HIS A 228 -7.35 -29.50 15.15
N ASP A 229 -7.85 -29.84 13.97
CA ASP A 229 -7.21 -30.66 12.94
C ASP A 229 -7.08 -29.93 11.59
N ARG A 230 -7.33 -28.61 11.58
CA ARG A 230 -7.42 -27.80 10.36
C ARG A 230 -6.58 -26.54 10.47
N LEU A 231 -5.86 -26.23 9.39
CA LEU A 231 -5.28 -24.91 9.14
C LEU A 231 -6.34 -24.05 8.45
N MET A 232 -6.96 -23.13 9.18
CA MET A 232 -8.07 -22.31 8.67
C MET A 232 -7.61 -20.95 8.14
N VAL A 233 -8.34 -20.44 7.15
CA VAL A 233 -8.32 -19.02 6.74
C VAL A 233 -9.54 -18.32 7.32
N TYR A 234 -9.34 -17.13 7.89
CA TYR A 234 -10.41 -16.28 8.43
C TYR A 234 -10.48 -14.94 7.68
N ASP A 235 -11.65 -14.61 7.13
CA ASP A 235 -11.96 -13.23 6.76
C ASP A 235 -12.25 -12.41 8.03
N LEU A 236 -11.29 -11.59 8.41
CA LEU A 236 -11.39 -10.72 9.59
C LEU A 236 -12.23 -9.47 9.29
N ASN A 237 -12.66 -9.22 8.03
CA ASN A 237 -13.53 -8.09 7.70
C ASN A 237 -14.98 -8.34 8.08
N ARG A 238 -15.43 -9.60 7.97
CA ARG A 238 -16.85 -9.94 8.00
C ARG A 238 -17.24 -10.48 9.37
N ILE A 239 -17.77 -9.58 10.20
CA ILE A 239 -18.31 -9.92 11.53
C ILE A 239 -19.82 -9.71 11.63
N PHE A 240 -20.44 -8.99 10.69
CA PHE A 240 -21.87 -8.67 10.76
C PHE A 240 -22.81 -9.86 10.55
N ASP A 241 -22.34 -10.90 9.86
CA ASP A 241 -23.16 -12.04 9.44
C ASP A 241 -23.41 -13.05 10.56
N ASP A 242 -22.57 -13.03 11.59
CA ASP A 242 -22.71 -13.80 12.81
C ASP A 242 -22.27 -12.95 14.01
N PRO A 243 -23.20 -12.52 14.89
CA PRO A 243 -22.88 -11.75 16.09
C PRO A 243 -21.85 -12.42 17.01
N GLY A 244 -21.69 -13.74 16.92
CA GLY A 244 -20.69 -14.51 17.65
C GLY A 244 -19.25 -14.26 17.22
N LYS A 245 -19.00 -13.71 16.02
CA LYS A 245 -17.65 -13.47 15.47
C LYS A 245 -16.99 -12.19 15.99
N GLY A 246 -17.78 -11.19 16.37
CA GLY A 246 -17.30 -9.88 16.81
C GLY A 246 -17.26 -9.74 18.33
N ARG A 247 -16.33 -8.93 18.84
CA ARG A 247 -16.32 -8.48 20.25
C ARG A 247 -15.88 -7.02 20.33
N ARG A 248 -16.68 -6.19 21.01
CA ARG A 248 -16.30 -4.82 21.35
C ARG A 248 -15.25 -4.85 22.47
N VAL A 249 -14.11 -4.22 22.23
CA VAL A 249 -12.96 -4.21 23.14
C VAL A 249 -12.64 -2.76 23.52
N PRO A 250 -12.45 -2.45 24.82
CA PRO A 250 -12.06 -1.11 25.24
C PRO A 250 -10.66 -0.76 24.72
N VAL A 251 -10.43 0.51 24.42
CA VAL A 251 -9.11 1.05 24.07
C VAL A 251 -8.61 1.83 25.28
N PRO A 252 -7.58 1.34 26.01
CA PRO A 252 -6.94 2.12 27.05
C PRO A 252 -6.43 3.46 26.51
N ASP A 253 -6.87 4.56 27.13
CA ASP A 253 -6.54 5.93 26.72
C ASP A 253 -6.78 6.20 25.23
N GLY A 254 -7.88 5.66 24.69
CA GLY A 254 -8.25 5.79 23.29
C GLY A 254 -8.44 7.24 22.85
N VAL A 255 -7.80 7.62 21.74
CA VAL A 255 -7.82 9.02 21.25
C VAL A 255 -8.94 9.22 20.22
N ASN A 256 -9.02 8.34 19.22
CA ASN A 256 -10.11 8.35 18.24
C ASN A 256 -11.28 7.48 18.68
N PHE A 257 -10.98 6.34 19.34
CA PHE A 257 -11.99 5.37 19.72
C PHE A 257 -11.86 4.99 21.20
N PRO A 258 -12.92 5.09 22.01
CA PRO A 258 -12.92 4.56 23.38
C PRO A 258 -13.04 3.02 23.40
N SER A 259 -13.56 2.43 22.32
CA SER A 259 -13.65 0.98 22.12
C SER A 259 -13.78 0.64 20.64
N ILE A 260 -13.35 -0.54 20.24
CA ILE A 260 -13.32 -1.01 18.84
C ILE A 260 -13.92 -2.42 18.77
N THR A 261 -14.76 -2.69 17.76
CA THR A 261 -15.22 -4.06 17.49
C THR A 261 -14.18 -4.81 16.69
N LEU A 262 -13.73 -5.95 17.22
CA LEU A 262 -12.68 -6.78 16.64
C LEU A 262 -13.18 -8.22 16.44
N HIS A 263 -12.61 -8.91 15.45
CA HIS A 263 -12.89 -10.32 15.22
C HIS A 263 -12.31 -11.18 16.36
N LYS A 264 -13.12 -12.08 16.94
CA LYS A 264 -12.74 -12.91 18.10
C LYS A 264 -11.61 -13.89 17.83
N ALA A 265 -11.36 -14.26 16.57
CA ALA A 265 -10.16 -15.03 16.21
C ALA A 265 -8.85 -14.31 16.60
N ILE A 266 -8.87 -12.97 16.73
CA ILE A 266 -7.75 -12.20 17.24
C ILE A 266 -7.84 -12.10 18.76
N VAL A 267 -8.91 -11.48 19.26
CA VAL A 267 -8.99 -10.99 20.65
C VAL A 267 -9.55 -11.99 21.66
N GLY A 268 -10.04 -13.14 21.20
CA GLY A 268 -10.65 -14.17 22.04
C GLY A 268 -12.11 -13.91 22.40
N GLY A 269 -12.69 -14.88 23.10
CA GLY A 269 -14.07 -14.88 23.58
C GLY A 269 -14.33 -13.89 24.72
N ALA A 270 -15.58 -13.78 25.16
CA ALA A 270 -15.98 -12.93 26.28
C ALA A 270 -15.41 -13.47 27.62
N PRO A 271 -14.72 -12.65 28.44
CA PRO A 271 -14.06 -13.11 29.67
C PRO A 271 -14.95 -13.78 30.73
N GLY A 272 -16.28 -13.62 30.63
CA GLY A 272 -17.27 -14.24 31.53
C GLY A 272 -18.00 -15.45 30.94
N ASP A 273 -17.67 -15.87 29.72
CA ASP A 273 -18.32 -16.98 29.03
C ASP A 273 -17.29 -18.08 28.71
N ALA A 274 -17.29 -19.14 29.52
CA ALA A 274 -16.36 -20.25 29.35
C ALA A 274 -16.53 -21.00 28.02
N GLY A 275 -17.75 -21.05 27.48
CA GLY A 275 -18.01 -21.66 26.18
C GLY A 275 -17.42 -20.83 25.05
N ASP A 276 -17.62 -19.52 25.09
CA ASP A 276 -17.07 -18.58 24.11
C ASP A 276 -15.54 -18.50 24.19
N LEU A 277 -14.94 -18.56 25.40
CA LEU A 277 -13.49 -18.64 25.59
C LEU A 277 -12.91 -19.96 25.05
N SER A 278 -13.65 -21.06 25.18
CA SER A 278 -13.24 -22.35 24.60
C SER A 278 -13.31 -22.31 23.07
N ALA A 279 -14.34 -21.68 22.49
CA ALA A 279 -14.47 -21.52 21.04
C ALA A 279 -13.45 -20.53 20.47
N TYR A 280 -13.11 -19.49 21.24
CA TYR A 280 -12.20 -18.41 20.87
C TYR A 280 -11.13 -18.21 21.96
N PRO A 281 -10.06 -19.03 21.97
CA PRO A 281 -8.97 -18.92 22.96
C PRO A 281 -8.08 -17.67 22.78
N GLY A 282 -8.37 -16.83 21.79
CA GLY A 282 -7.47 -15.78 21.31
C GLY A 282 -6.36 -16.35 20.43
N CYS A 283 -5.38 -15.52 20.12
CA CYS A 283 -4.25 -15.91 19.27
C CYS A 283 -2.90 -15.47 19.83
N VAL A 284 -1.85 -16.05 19.26
CA VAL A 284 -0.60 -15.34 19.06
C VAL A 284 -0.64 -14.72 17.67
N LEU A 285 -0.49 -13.41 17.58
CA LEU A 285 -0.58 -12.70 16.32
C LEU A 285 0.80 -12.61 15.67
N VAL A 286 0.98 -13.33 14.56
CA VAL A 286 2.19 -13.25 13.73
C VAL A 286 1.92 -12.23 12.62
N ASN A 287 2.36 -10.99 12.83
CA ASN A 287 2.22 -9.89 11.90
C ASN A 287 3.30 -10.01 10.80
N VAL A 288 2.89 -10.10 9.54
CA VAL A 288 3.82 -10.31 8.41
C VAL A 288 3.67 -9.18 7.38
N PRO A 289 4.10 -7.95 7.72
CA PRO A 289 3.93 -6.80 6.83
C PRO A 289 4.85 -6.89 5.60
N LYS A 290 4.38 -6.32 4.49
CA LYS A 290 5.21 -6.00 3.32
C LYS A 290 5.85 -4.64 3.53
N LEU A 291 7.18 -4.55 3.48
CA LEU A 291 7.90 -3.30 3.60
C LEU A 291 7.69 -2.44 2.34
N LYS A 292 7.08 -1.27 2.52
CA LYS A 292 6.80 -0.35 1.41
C LYS A 292 6.58 1.07 1.86
N VAL A 293 6.88 2.05 1.01
CA VAL A 293 6.32 3.40 1.17
C VAL A 293 4.79 3.33 1.10
N HIS A 294 4.10 4.20 1.84
CA HIS A 294 2.64 4.28 1.83
C HIS A 294 2.23 5.62 1.22
N ALA A 295 0.98 5.82 0.81
CA ALA A 295 0.49 7.02 0.11
C ALA A 295 -0.07 8.11 1.05
N ILE A 296 0.00 7.90 2.37
CA ILE A 296 -0.61 8.76 3.40
C ILE A 296 0.33 8.83 4.61
N ALA A 297 0.54 7.71 5.31
CA ALA A 297 1.62 7.58 6.30
C ALA A 297 3.00 7.51 5.62
N LEU A 298 4.08 7.67 6.38
CA LEU A 298 5.46 7.52 5.91
C LEU A 298 5.65 6.21 5.12
N PHE A 299 5.29 5.08 5.72
CA PHE A 299 5.50 3.74 5.17
C PHE A 299 4.50 2.71 5.76
N THR A 300 4.43 1.52 5.16
CA THR A 300 3.72 0.36 5.70
C THR A 300 4.73 -0.62 6.29
N ASN A 301 4.61 -0.87 7.59
CA ASN A 301 5.34 -1.92 8.27
C ASN A 301 4.52 -2.49 9.45
N ALA A 302 5.11 -2.75 10.61
CA ALA A 302 4.46 -3.46 11.70
C ALA A 302 3.24 -2.71 12.24
N ILE A 303 3.40 -1.42 12.59
CA ILE A 303 2.33 -0.60 13.16
C ILE A 303 1.23 -0.38 12.12
N LYS A 304 1.58 0.03 10.89
CA LYS A 304 0.59 0.32 9.84
C LYS A 304 -0.22 -0.91 9.41
N ASN A 305 0.41 -2.08 9.29
CA ASN A 305 -0.27 -3.31 8.87
C ASN A 305 -1.34 -3.74 9.88
N LEU A 306 -1.08 -3.62 11.18
CA LEU A 306 -2.07 -3.86 12.22
C LEU A 306 -3.06 -2.70 12.34
N GLY A 307 -2.52 -1.49 12.36
CA GLY A 307 -3.18 -0.23 12.66
C GLY A 307 -4.33 0.13 11.72
N ILE A 308 -4.34 -0.40 10.50
CA ILE A 308 -5.51 -0.34 9.60
C ILE A 308 -6.04 -1.72 9.29
N GLY A 309 -5.18 -2.73 9.17
CA GLY A 309 -5.57 -4.07 8.75
C GLY A 309 -6.43 -4.82 9.76
N LEU A 310 -6.62 -4.35 10.99
CA LEU A 310 -7.46 -5.04 11.99
C LEU A 310 -8.87 -4.46 12.13
N TYR A 311 -9.17 -3.30 11.54
CA TYR A 311 -10.53 -2.75 11.54
C TYR A 311 -11.41 -3.55 10.58
N PRO A 312 -12.48 -4.23 11.04
CA PRO A 312 -13.35 -5.01 10.17
C PRO A 312 -14.15 -4.10 9.25
N MET A 313 -14.17 -4.36 7.94
CA MET A 313 -14.96 -3.53 7.02
C MET A 313 -16.46 -3.68 7.22
N GLN A 314 -16.94 -4.89 7.49
CA GLN A 314 -18.36 -5.18 7.63
C GLN A 314 -18.68 -5.42 9.11
N ALA A 315 -18.58 -4.34 9.87
CA ALA A 315 -18.95 -4.25 11.28
C ALA A 315 -20.12 -3.27 11.44
N SER A 316 -21.22 -3.72 12.03
CA SER A 316 -22.40 -2.90 12.29
C SER A 316 -23.11 -3.36 13.56
N GLU A 317 -23.49 -2.42 14.41
CA GLU A 317 -24.34 -2.69 15.59
C GLU A 317 -25.81 -2.90 15.20
N ARG A 318 -26.24 -2.40 14.04
CA ARG A 318 -27.66 -2.34 13.65
C ARG A 318 -28.09 -3.48 12.73
N GLY A 319 -27.20 -4.43 12.44
CA GLY A 319 -27.49 -5.63 11.63
C GLY A 319 -27.82 -5.36 10.16
N HIS A 320 -27.47 -4.18 9.64
CA HIS A 320 -27.62 -3.81 8.23
C HIS A 320 -26.37 -3.04 7.76
N PRO A 321 -26.18 -2.80 6.43
CA PRO A 321 -24.96 -2.22 5.85
C PRO A 321 -24.57 -0.78 6.25
N GLU A 322 -24.92 -0.32 7.44
CA GLU A 322 -24.33 0.86 8.09
C GLU A 322 -23.04 0.45 8.80
N TRP A 323 -21.93 0.51 8.07
CA TRP A 323 -20.61 0.09 8.55
C TRP A 323 -19.96 1.14 9.46
N GLU A 324 -19.40 0.70 10.59
CA GLU A 324 -18.72 1.59 11.53
C GLU A 324 -17.41 2.17 10.98
N TYR A 325 -16.68 1.37 10.19
CA TYR A 325 -15.30 1.66 9.81
C TYR A 325 -15.09 1.83 8.30
N SER A 326 -16.12 1.59 7.49
CA SER A 326 -15.97 1.51 6.04
C SER A 326 -17.08 2.21 5.26
N THR A 327 -16.78 2.47 3.99
CA THR A 327 -17.68 3.07 3.01
C THR A 327 -17.49 2.40 1.65
N PRO A 328 -18.52 2.44 0.78
CA PRO A 328 -19.87 2.93 1.05
C PRO A 328 -20.69 1.99 1.94
N HIS A 329 -21.81 2.50 2.44
CA HIS A 329 -22.77 1.77 3.27
C HIS A 329 -23.68 0.88 2.40
N ASN A 330 -23.09 -0.14 1.79
CA ASN A 330 -23.77 -1.18 1.01
C ASN A 330 -23.13 -2.56 1.27
N ASP A 331 -23.69 -3.63 0.70
CA ASP A 331 -23.23 -5.00 0.97
C ASP A 331 -21.75 -5.27 0.63
N THR A 332 -21.16 -4.46 -0.25
CA THR A 332 -19.78 -4.61 -0.74
C THR A 332 -19.01 -3.30 -0.49
N PRO A 333 -18.64 -2.98 0.76
CA PRO A 333 -17.86 -1.77 1.03
C PRO A 333 -16.50 -1.85 0.34
N GLY A 334 -15.95 -0.68 -0.03
CA GLY A 334 -14.74 -0.59 -0.84
C GLY A 334 -13.52 -0.01 -0.11
N MET A 335 -13.72 0.87 0.89
CA MET A 335 -12.61 1.46 1.66
C MET A 335 -12.93 1.61 3.13
N LYS A 336 -11.90 1.61 3.98
CA LYS A 336 -12.03 1.91 5.41
C LYS A 336 -12.18 3.42 5.70
N ALA A 337 -12.98 4.15 4.92
CA ALA A 337 -13.07 5.60 5.06
C ALA A 337 -13.81 6.07 6.33
N GLY A 338 -14.43 5.15 7.09
CA GLY A 338 -15.08 5.44 8.36
C GLY A 338 -14.10 5.70 9.50
N VAL A 339 -12.83 5.28 9.38
CA VAL A 339 -11.79 5.61 10.36
C VAL A 339 -11.06 6.91 10.00
N PRO A 340 -10.63 7.73 10.98
CA PRO A 340 -9.85 8.92 10.70
C PRO A 340 -8.51 8.61 10.01
N HIS A 341 -8.26 9.27 8.88
CA HIS A 341 -7.01 9.19 8.11
C HIS A 341 -6.18 10.48 8.13
N ALA A 342 -6.73 11.57 8.66
CA ALA A 342 -6.07 12.85 8.91
C ALA A 342 -6.67 13.47 10.18
N ILE A 343 -5.95 14.41 10.80
CA ILE A 343 -6.43 15.14 11.98
C ILE A 343 -7.79 15.78 11.69
N TRP A 344 -7.93 16.43 10.54
CA TRP A 344 -9.21 17.00 10.09
C TRP A 344 -9.97 16.01 9.23
N VAL A 345 -11.23 15.75 9.61
CA VAL A 345 -12.16 14.89 8.85
C VAL A 345 -13.33 15.74 8.39
N ALA A 346 -13.56 15.79 7.08
CA ALA A 346 -14.64 16.57 6.51
C ALA A 346 -16.01 15.99 6.85
N ASP A 347 -16.97 16.86 7.16
CA ASP A 347 -18.38 16.49 7.20
C ASP A 347 -18.88 16.33 5.75
N SER A 348 -19.09 15.09 5.33
CA SER A 348 -19.37 14.75 3.93
C SER A 348 -20.82 14.33 3.73
N GLU A 349 -21.40 14.71 2.60
CA GLU A 349 -22.71 14.20 2.19
C GLU A 349 -22.58 12.72 1.77
N LEU A 350 -23.29 11.83 2.45
CA LEU A 350 -23.17 10.37 2.24
C LEU A 350 -23.43 9.92 0.80
N GLY A 351 -24.31 10.60 0.05
CA GLY A 351 -24.66 10.21 -1.32
C GLY A 351 -23.66 10.65 -2.39
N THR A 352 -22.88 11.70 -2.14
CA THR A 352 -21.91 12.25 -3.10
C THR A 352 -20.46 12.08 -2.64
N GLY A 353 -20.23 11.86 -1.35
CA GLY A 353 -18.91 11.86 -0.73
C GLY A 353 -18.27 13.24 -0.63
N LEU A 354 -18.94 14.30 -1.09
CA LEU A 354 -18.39 15.64 -1.12
C LEU A 354 -18.51 16.32 0.24
N PRO A 355 -17.53 17.15 0.62
CA PRO A 355 -17.57 17.87 1.88
C PRO A 355 -18.61 18.99 1.85
N ARG A 356 -19.37 19.12 2.93
CA ARG A 356 -20.34 20.20 3.13
C ARG A 356 -19.60 21.53 3.33
N ARG A 357 -20.25 22.62 2.89
CA ARG A 357 -19.83 24.00 3.17
C ARG A 357 -20.88 24.69 4.04
N ASP A 358 -20.40 25.56 4.92
CA ASP A 358 -21.27 26.42 5.73
C ASP A 358 -21.89 27.55 4.89
N ARG A 359 -22.69 28.41 5.54
CA ARG A 359 -23.32 29.58 4.91
C ARG A 359 -22.34 30.61 4.33
N HIS A 360 -21.06 30.53 4.69
CA HIS A 360 -19.99 31.41 4.21
C HIS A 360 -19.18 30.76 3.08
N GLY A 361 -19.52 29.52 2.68
CA GLY A 361 -18.79 28.78 1.67
C GLY A 361 -17.54 28.07 2.19
N THR A 362 -17.35 28.00 3.51
CA THR A 362 -16.19 27.34 4.13
C THR A 362 -16.47 25.86 4.35
N TYR A 363 -15.51 24.98 4.06
CA TYR A 363 -15.65 23.55 4.32
C TYR A 363 -15.80 23.25 5.81
N VAL A 364 -16.74 22.36 6.14
CA VAL A 364 -16.97 21.92 7.51
C VAL A 364 -16.14 20.67 7.78
N ALA A 365 -15.26 20.74 8.77
CA ALA A 365 -14.44 19.62 9.21
C ALA A 365 -14.39 19.56 10.74
N ARG A 366 -14.17 18.34 11.27
CA ARG A 366 -13.97 18.09 12.69
C ARG A 366 -12.56 17.60 12.96
N ARG A 367 -12.00 17.98 14.10
CA ARG A 367 -10.68 17.53 14.54
C ARG A 367 -10.77 16.15 15.19
N THR A 368 -9.75 15.32 14.97
CA THR A 368 -9.55 13.97 15.49
C THR A 368 -8.07 13.78 15.86
N GLY A 369 -7.69 12.61 16.36
CA GLY A 369 -6.28 12.20 16.51
C GLY A 369 -5.62 11.73 15.21
N GLY A 370 -6.33 11.75 14.08
CA GLY A 370 -5.79 11.40 12.77
C GLY A 370 -5.40 9.92 12.61
N LEU A 371 -4.64 9.63 11.56
CA LEU A 371 -4.25 8.26 11.22
C LEU A 371 -3.36 7.62 12.30
N THR A 372 -2.43 8.39 12.87
CA THR A 372 -1.53 7.93 13.92
C THR A 372 -2.29 7.39 15.12
N ALA A 373 -3.26 8.16 15.64
CA ALA A 373 -4.13 7.69 16.72
C ALA A 373 -4.96 6.47 16.33
N THR A 374 -5.53 6.43 15.11
CA THR A 374 -6.28 5.28 14.60
C THR A 374 -5.46 3.99 14.64
N MET A 375 -4.19 4.06 14.23
CA MET A 375 -3.29 2.91 14.22
C MET A 375 -2.94 2.45 15.64
N ILE A 376 -2.64 3.38 16.54
CA ILE A 376 -2.25 3.06 17.92
C ILE A 376 -3.45 2.52 18.71
N ASP A 377 -4.65 3.11 18.56
CA ASP A 377 -5.85 2.72 19.30
C ASP A 377 -6.20 1.23 19.10
N ILE A 378 -6.15 0.73 17.86
CA ILE A 378 -6.48 -0.67 17.60
C ILE A 378 -5.40 -1.64 18.09
N ILE A 379 -4.12 -1.24 18.04
CA ILE A 379 -3.03 -2.06 18.58
C ILE A 379 -3.14 -2.10 20.10
N GLN A 380 -3.49 -0.98 20.75
CA GLN A 380 -3.75 -0.94 22.19
C GLN A 380 -4.95 -1.79 22.58
N ALA A 381 -6.04 -1.74 21.80
CA ALA A 381 -7.19 -2.63 22.01
C ALA A 381 -6.73 -4.09 22.01
N VAL A 382 -5.98 -4.53 21.00
CA VAL A 382 -5.46 -5.91 20.90
C VAL A 382 -4.51 -6.25 22.04
N LYS A 383 -3.52 -5.38 22.32
CA LYS A 383 -2.51 -5.58 23.37
C LYS A 383 -3.16 -5.68 24.76
N SER A 384 -4.19 -4.89 25.03
CA SER A 384 -4.93 -4.90 26.31
C SER A 384 -5.63 -6.25 26.59
N GLN A 385 -5.84 -7.07 25.56
CA GLN A 385 -6.42 -8.41 25.69
C GLN A 385 -5.36 -9.50 25.93
N GLY A 386 -4.09 -9.12 26.16
CA GLY A 386 -3.01 -10.06 26.43
C GLY A 386 -2.52 -10.83 25.19
N ILE A 387 -2.82 -10.32 23.99
CA ILE A 387 -2.38 -10.91 22.72
C ILE A 387 -0.88 -10.68 22.56
N PHE A 388 -0.14 -11.78 22.44
CA PHE A 388 1.29 -11.75 22.16
C PHE A 388 1.50 -11.54 20.65
N MET A 389 2.41 -10.64 20.30
CA MET A 389 2.65 -10.24 18.91
C MET A 389 4.09 -10.53 18.52
N VAL A 390 4.26 -11.10 17.33
CA VAL A 390 5.56 -11.27 16.66
C VAL A 390 5.48 -10.55 15.34
N HIS A 391 6.48 -9.75 15.01
CA HIS A 391 6.54 -9.00 13.76
C HIS A 391 7.65 -9.58 12.89
N VAL A 392 7.31 -10.00 11.66
CA VAL A 392 8.27 -10.54 10.69
C VAL A 392 8.06 -9.83 9.36
N VAL A 393 8.91 -8.85 9.08
CA VAL A 393 8.82 -7.94 7.94
C VAL A 393 9.38 -8.60 6.69
N ASP A 394 8.56 -8.61 5.63
CA ASP A 394 9.00 -8.92 4.28
C ASP A 394 9.59 -7.67 3.60
N GLY A 395 10.93 -7.56 3.63
CA GLY A 395 11.70 -6.55 2.90
C GLY A 395 12.58 -7.15 1.81
N ILE A 396 12.26 -8.36 1.30
CA ILE A 396 13.11 -9.00 0.27
C ILE A 396 12.99 -8.28 -1.06
N GLU A 397 11.76 -7.91 -1.42
CA GLU A 397 11.43 -6.95 -2.48
C GLU A 397 10.63 -5.81 -1.84
N ALA A 398 11.29 -4.76 -1.33
CA ALA A 398 10.62 -3.60 -0.78
C ALA A 398 9.94 -2.80 -1.90
N ILE A 399 8.85 -2.09 -1.60
CA ILE A 399 8.06 -1.41 -2.64
C ILE A 399 8.24 0.11 -2.54
N ASN A 400 8.62 0.72 -3.66
CA ASN A 400 8.81 2.16 -3.79
C ASN A 400 7.76 2.78 -4.75
N LEU A 401 7.65 4.11 -4.71
CA LEU A 401 6.80 4.97 -5.54
C LEU A 401 5.29 4.87 -5.30
N GLU A 402 4.71 3.67 -5.28
CA GLU A 402 3.26 3.56 -5.18
C GLU A 402 2.80 2.14 -4.80
N HIS A 403 1.73 2.05 -4.01
CA HIS A 403 1.04 0.78 -3.72
C HIS A 403 -0.48 0.82 -3.97
N THR A 404 -1.00 1.83 -4.67
CA THR A 404 -2.45 2.05 -4.88
C THR A 404 -2.93 1.91 -6.33
N GLY A 405 -2.04 1.83 -7.33
CA GLY A 405 -2.31 1.24 -8.66
C GLY A 405 -2.56 2.18 -9.85
N LEU A 406 -2.23 3.47 -9.76
CA LEU A 406 -2.20 4.44 -10.87
C LEU A 406 -0.90 4.34 -11.68
N LEU A 407 0.26 4.25 -11.00
CA LEU A 407 1.56 3.83 -11.55
C LEU A 407 1.95 2.49 -10.92
N PRO A 408 2.63 1.59 -11.65
CA PRO A 408 3.14 0.38 -11.04
C PRO A 408 4.24 0.76 -10.04
N GLY A 409 4.04 0.44 -8.76
CA GLY A 409 5.10 0.48 -7.76
C GLY A 409 6.30 -0.36 -8.20
N THR A 410 7.50 0.05 -7.82
CA THR A 410 8.73 -0.69 -8.15
C THR A 410 9.09 -1.65 -7.03
N LYS A 411 9.53 -2.85 -7.41
CA LYS A 411 10.02 -3.89 -6.51
C LYS A 411 11.54 -3.73 -6.38
N GLU A 412 11.98 -3.16 -5.27
CA GLU A 412 13.37 -2.89 -4.97
C GLU A 412 13.99 -4.12 -4.28
N PRO A 413 15.06 -4.72 -4.83
CA PRO A 413 15.61 -6.00 -4.38
C PRO A 413 16.52 -5.83 -3.16
N GLU A 414 15.96 -5.39 -2.03
CA GLU A 414 16.71 -5.12 -0.79
C GLU A 414 17.22 -6.40 -0.09
N GLY A 415 16.49 -7.51 -0.22
CA GLY A 415 16.88 -8.79 0.35
C GLY A 415 16.81 -8.86 1.87
N LEU A 416 16.02 -7.99 2.50
CA LEU A 416 15.98 -7.84 3.96
C LEU A 416 14.80 -8.63 4.57
N VAL A 417 15.04 -9.31 5.68
CA VAL A 417 13.97 -9.75 6.58
C VAL A 417 14.32 -9.25 7.98
N VAL A 418 13.35 -8.61 8.64
CA VAL A 418 13.47 -8.09 10.01
C VAL A 418 12.43 -8.76 10.88
N ALA A 419 12.85 -9.27 12.03
CA ALA A 419 11.99 -9.89 13.02
C ALA A 419 12.15 -9.21 14.39
N GLY A 420 11.04 -8.96 15.07
CA GLY A 420 11.03 -8.31 16.38
C GLY A 420 9.74 -8.58 17.16
N LEU A 421 9.80 -8.33 18.47
CA LEU A 421 8.62 -8.37 19.38
C LEU A 421 8.10 -6.98 19.73
N ASP A 422 8.92 -5.95 19.47
CA ASP A 422 8.60 -4.56 19.70
C ASP A 422 8.29 -3.88 18.35
N PRO A 423 7.06 -3.42 18.12
CA PRO A 423 6.67 -2.83 16.84
C PRO A 423 7.35 -1.48 16.58
N VAL A 424 7.68 -0.70 17.61
CA VAL A 424 8.31 0.62 17.46
C VAL A 424 9.78 0.46 17.06
N ALA A 425 10.51 -0.44 17.73
CA ALA A 425 11.89 -0.77 17.39
C ALA A 425 11.98 -1.36 15.97
N THR A 426 11.08 -2.29 15.64
CA THR A 426 11.01 -2.92 14.31
C THR A 426 10.77 -1.88 13.21
N ASP A 427 9.81 -0.97 13.41
CA ASP A 427 9.48 0.07 12.45
C ASP A 427 10.59 1.12 12.35
N LEU A 428 11.23 1.52 13.45
CA LEU A 428 12.33 2.49 13.43
C LEU A 428 13.54 1.97 12.64
N LEU A 429 13.96 0.72 12.84
CA LEU A 429 15.04 0.12 12.06
C LEU A 429 14.70 0.12 10.56
N CYS A 430 13.48 -0.30 10.21
CA CYS A 430 13.05 -0.37 8.81
C CYS A 430 12.96 1.03 8.18
N ALA A 431 12.47 2.03 8.90
CA ALA A 431 12.41 3.41 8.43
C ALA A 431 13.80 3.99 8.21
N ARG A 432 14.73 3.78 9.16
CA ARG A 432 16.12 4.22 9.03
C ARG A 432 16.85 3.57 7.87
N TYR A 433 16.55 2.30 7.56
CA TYR A 433 17.09 1.62 6.39
C TYR A 433 16.51 2.18 5.08
N LEU A 434 15.18 2.32 4.97
CA LEU A 434 14.55 2.80 3.74
C LEU A 434 14.89 4.26 3.44
N PHE A 435 14.89 5.11 4.47
CA PHE A 435 15.04 6.55 4.30
C PHE A 435 16.46 7.04 4.61
N SER A 436 17.46 6.20 4.34
CA SER A 436 18.87 6.59 4.32
C SER A 436 19.60 5.91 3.17
N ASN A 437 20.09 6.71 2.22
CA ASN A 437 20.81 6.24 1.03
C ASN A 437 22.27 6.74 0.99
N VAL A 438 22.81 7.13 2.15
CA VAL A 438 24.17 7.65 2.32
C VAL A 438 24.90 6.92 3.44
N SER A 439 26.23 6.90 3.40
CA SER A 439 27.05 6.25 4.43
C SER A 439 26.93 6.95 5.79
N LEU A 440 27.32 6.28 6.88
CA LEU A 440 27.40 6.88 8.21
C LEU A 440 28.25 8.16 8.21
N GLU A 441 29.39 8.16 7.51
CA GLU A 441 30.24 9.35 7.40
C GLU A 441 29.51 10.53 6.77
N GLU A 442 28.83 10.31 5.64
CA GLU A 442 28.07 11.34 4.96
C GLU A 442 26.85 11.80 5.77
N ALA A 443 26.16 10.87 6.43
CA ALA A 443 25.05 11.16 7.31
C ALA A 443 25.48 12.08 8.47
N MET A 444 26.59 11.76 9.13
CA MET A 444 27.17 12.60 10.18
C MET A 444 27.60 13.98 9.66
N ALA A 445 28.21 14.03 8.47
CA ALA A 445 28.65 15.28 7.85
C ALA A 445 27.46 16.18 7.42
N SER A 446 26.31 15.59 7.09
CA SER A 446 25.12 16.34 6.69
C SER A 446 24.48 17.15 7.84
N GLY A 447 24.61 16.66 9.08
CA GLY A 447 23.96 17.22 10.27
C GLY A 447 22.43 17.11 10.28
N VAL A 448 21.82 16.33 9.39
CA VAL A 448 20.36 16.18 9.31
C VAL A 448 19.90 15.06 10.25
N GLU A 449 19.22 15.47 11.34
CA GLU A 449 18.67 14.54 12.34
C GLU A 449 17.36 13.89 11.86
N ASP A 450 17.09 12.69 12.36
CA ASP A 450 15.91 11.90 12.04
C ASP A 450 14.70 12.15 12.96
N GLY A 451 14.83 13.02 13.98
CA GLY A 451 13.78 13.27 14.98
C GLY A 451 13.60 12.14 16.02
N HIS A 452 14.38 11.07 15.94
CA HIS A 452 14.35 9.90 16.83
C HIS A 452 15.74 9.56 17.39
N GLY A 453 16.65 10.53 17.44
CA GLY A 453 17.94 10.42 18.11
C GLY A 453 19.08 9.85 17.24
N GLY A 454 18.95 9.91 15.91
CA GLY A 454 20.02 9.57 14.97
C GLY A 454 20.06 10.50 13.76
N CYS A 455 20.96 10.24 12.80
CA CYS A 455 21.05 10.98 11.55
C CYS A 455 20.92 10.03 10.36
N PHE A 456 19.77 10.05 9.70
CA PHE A 456 19.43 9.16 8.59
C PHE A 456 18.86 9.98 7.42
N PRO A 457 19.69 10.78 6.74
CA PRO A 457 19.24 11.56 5.59
C PRO A 457 19.19 10.71 4.32
N GLN A 458 18.31 11.10 3.40
CA GLN A 458 18.42 10.74 2.00
C GLN A 458 19.05 11.89 1.22
N ARG A 459 19.99 11.55 0.34
CA ARG A 459 20.41 12.43 -0.74
C ARG A 459 19.25 12.60 -1.73
N VAL A 460 18.84 13.85 -1.94
CA VAL A 460 17.71 14.23 -2.80
C VAL A 460 18.15 15.28 -3.85
N PRO A 461 17.48 15.34 -5.01
CA PRO A 461 17.66 16.44 -5.95
C PRO A 461 17.12 17.75 -5.37
N LEU A 462 17.86 18.84 -5.46
CA LEU A 462 17.43 20.19 -5.08
C LEU A 462 17.31 21.06 -6.33
N PRO A 463 16.10 21.44 -6.76
CA PRO A 463 15.91 22.37 -7.87
C PRO A 463 16.28 23.79 -7.42
N THR A 464 17.17 24.46 -8.16
CA THR A 464 17.60 25.84 -7.89
C THR A 464 17.69 26.66 -9.18
N VAL A 465 17.55 27.99 -9.09
CA VAL A 465 17.63 28.88 -10.25
C VAL A 465 19.09 29.19 -10.58
N LYS A 466 19.53 28.86 -11.80
CA LYS A 466 20.83 29.26 -12.36
C LYS A 466 20.70 29.64 -13.82
N GLY A 467 21.18 30.84 -14.17
CA GLY A 467 21.22 31.32 -15.56
C GLY A 467 19.86 31.35 -16.26
N GLY A 468 18.78 31.62 -15.52
CA GLY A 468 17.41 31.62 -16.05
C GLY A 468 16.77 30.24 -16.23
N ALA A 469 17.44 29.17 -15.81
CA ALA A 469 16.89 27.82 -15.77
C ALA A 469 16.72 27.32 -14.34
N ILE A 470 15.86 26.33 -14.14
CA ILE A 470 15.75 25.57 -12.89
C ILE A 470 16.62 24.32 -13.05
N VAL A 471 17.72 24.22 -12.32
CA VAL A 471 18.71 23.14 -12.43
C VAL A 471 18.73 22.28 -11.17
N THR A 472 19.17 21.03 -11.29
CA THR A 472 19.27 20.10 -10.16
C THR A 472 20.64 20.20 -9.50
N GLU A 473 20.66 20.41 -8.19
CA GLU A 473 21.81 20.23 -7.29
C GLU A 473 21.56 19.04 -6.35
N ALA A 474 22.56 18.64 -5.58
CA ALA A 474 22.40 17.64 -4.54
C ALA A 474 22.10 18.31 -3.19
N ALA A 475 21.19 17.74 -2.42
CA ALA A 475 20.92 18.12 -1.04
C ALA A 475 20.57 16.89 -0.19
N TYR A 476 20.27 17.12 1.08
CA TYR A 476 19.79 16.11 2.02
C TYR A 476 18.40 16.46 2.53
N ASP A 477 17.54 15.46 2.66
CA ASP A 477 16.22 15.54 3.28
C ASP A 477 16.02 14.32 4.19
N CYS A 478 15.17 14.43 5.21
CA CYS A 478 14.85 13.31 6.10
C CYS A 478 13.33 13.26 6.32
N PRO A 479 12.59 12.39 5.58
CA PRO A 479 11.15 12.22 5.80
C PRO A 479 10.84 11.69 7.20
N LEU A 480 11.70 10.85 7.77
CA LEU A 480 11.51 10.28 9.10
C LEU A 480 11.40 11.37 10.19
N ALA A 481 12.13 12.49 10.07
CA ALA A 481 12.04 13.61 11.00
C ALA A 481 10.65 14.27 11.06
N ARG A 482 9.81 14.06 10.05
CA ARG A 482 8.45 14.58 9.94
C ARG A 482 7.37 13.58 10.38
N ASP A 483 7.76 12.39 10.82
CA ASP A 483 6.84 11.34 11.28
C ASP A 483 6.78 11.29 12.82
N ALA A 484 5.62 11.63 13.37
CA ALA A 484 5.40 11.56 14.82
C ALA A 484 4.99 10.15 15.29
N SER A 485 4.72 9.21 14.38
CA SER A 485 4.00 7.98 14.70
C SER A 485 4.77 7.07 15.66
N LEU A 486 6.09 6.96 15.49
CA LEU A 486 6.95 6.15 16.37
C LEU A 486 7.06 6.74 17.77
N ARG A 487 7.15 8.07 17.88
CA ARG A 487 7.18 8.77 19.17
C ARG A 487 5.85 8.60 19.91
N GLN A 488 4.73 8.86 19.23
CA GLN A 488 3.40 8.69 19.82
C GLN A 488 3.12 7.23 20.22
N ALA A 489 3.59 6.25 19.42
CA ALA A 489 3.46 4.84 19.76
C ALA A 489 4.27 4.46 21.00
N GLU A 490 5.50 4.96 21.15
CA GLU A 490 6.32 4.80 22.36
C GLU A 490 5.68 5.45 23.59
N GLU A 491 5.22 6.70 23.47
CA GLU A 491 4.53 7.45 24.55
C GLU A 491 3.26 6.73 25.03
N ARG A 492 2.57 6.06 24.12
CA ARG A 492 1.40 5.22 24.42
C ARG A 492 1.77 3.79 24.81
N GLY A 493 3.05 3.50 24.99
CA GLY A 493 3.54 2.23 25.55
C GLY A 493 3.43 1.05 24.59
N LEU A 494 3.46 1.26 23.27
CA LEU A 494 3.50 0.16 22.29
C LEU A 494 4.89 -0.47 22.17
N GLY A 495 5.95 0.29 22.40
CA GLY A 495 7.34 -0.17 22.29
C GLY A 495 8.36 0.94 22.57
N GLU A 496 9.61 0.74 22.17
CA GLU A 496 10.73 1.67 22.40
C GLU A 496 11.42 2.11 21.09
N ARG A 497 11.90 3.36 21.03
CA ARG A 497 12.71 3.92 19.93
C ARG A 497 14.21 3.65 20.05
N ARG A 498 14.58 2.56 20.72
CA ARG A 498 15.95 2.02 20.79
C ARG A 498 15.92 0.58 20.30
N TYR A 499 17.03 0.08 19.79
CA TYR A 499 17.15 -1.32 19.41
C TYR A 499 18.61 -1.70 19.26
N HIS A 500 18.86 -3.00 19.19
CA HIS A 500 20.12 -3.53 18.70
C HIS A 500 19.87 -4.70 17.74
N VAL A 501 20.75 -4.83 16.74
CA VAL A 501 20.61 -5.83 15.69
C VAL A 501 21.38 -7.11 16.02
N LEU A 502 20.75 -8.24 15.75
CA LEU A 502 21.31 -9.58 15.74
C LEU A 502 21.07 -10.21 14.36
N GLY A 503 21.92 -11.15 13.96
CA GLY A 503 21.71 -11.96 12.76
C GLY A 503 22.86 -11.88 11.78
N ARG A 504 22.59 -12.02 10.48
CA ARG A 504 23.65 -12.26 9.49
C ARG A 504 23.35 -11.71 8.10
N ASP A 505 24.37 -11.14 7.47
CA ASP A 505 24.40 -10.91 6.03
C ASP A 505 24.81 -12.22 5.36
N ALA A 506 23.84 -12.93 4.78
CA ALA A 506 24.10 -14.18 4.08
C ALA A 506 24.77 -13.97 2.71
N VAL A 507 24.75 -12.75 2.17
CA VAL A 507 25.46 -12.40 0.92
C VAL A 507 26.95 -12.17 1.24
N GLY A 508 27.22 -11.30 2.22
CA GLY A 508 28.58 -10.97 2.67
C GLY A 508 29.19 -11.94 3.69
N GLN A 509 28.42 -12.95 4.13
CA GLN A 509 28.80 -13.96 5.13
C GLN A 509 29.28 -13.40 6.47
N SER A 510 28.80 -12.21 6.86
CA SER A 510 29.26 -11.48 8.05
C SER A 510 28.13 -11.26 9.08
N PRO A 511 28.43 -11.15 10.38
CA PRO A 511 27.44 -10.77 11.39
C PRO A 511 26.82 -9.40 11.09
N LEU A 512 25.51 -9.28 11.30
CA LEU A 512 24.82 -8.00 11.32
C LEU A 512 24.82 -7.42 12.71
N VAL A 513 25.07 -6.12 12.80
CA VAL A 513 25.05 -5.34 14.03
C VAL A 513 24.42 -3.98 13.75
N SER A 514 24.09 -3.25 14.81
CA SER A 514 23.82 -1.82 14.72
C SER A 514 24.85 -1.00 15.47
N LEU A 515 25.11 0.20 14.98
CA LEU A 515 25.99 1.18 15.59
C LEU A 515 25.31 2.55 15.56
N ASP A 516 24.96 3.09 16.74
CA ASP A 516 24.15 4.31 16.86
C ASP A 516 22.86 4.22 16.00
N GLY A 517 22.27 3.03 15.94
CA GLY A 517 21.09 2.72 15.14
C GLY A 517 21.34 2.37 13.67
N HIS A 518 22.54 2.59 13.13
CA HIS A 518 22.86 2.26 11.72
C HIS A 518 23.00 0.75 11.54
N LEU A 519 22.28 0.17 10.57
CA LEU A 519 22.44 -1.23 10.21
C LEU A 519 23.75 -1.42 9.43
N GLY A 520 24.57 -2.39 9.84
CA GLY A 520 25.79 -2.72 9.14
C GLY A 520 26.32 -4.10 9.43
N THR A 521 27.48 -4.41 8.85
CA THR A 521 28.24 -5.63 9.12
C THR A 521 29.42 -5.33 10.03
N ALA A 522 29.76 -6.29 10.90
CA ALA A 522 30.99 -6.25 11.68
C ALA A 522 31.97 -7.31 11.15
N ARG A 523 33.09 -6.89 10.56
CA ARG A 523 34.11 -7.79 10.02
C ARG A 523 35.51 -7.30 10.36
N ASP A 524 36.36 -8.20 10.86
CA ASP A 524 37.76 -7.91 11.20
C ASP A 524 37.93 -6.68 12.11
N GLY A 525 36.97 -6.49 13.04
CA GLY A 525 36.95 -5.35 13.96
C GLY A 525 36.50 -4.03 13.34
N ARG A 526 35.93 -4.03 12.12
CA ARG A 526 35.45 -2.83 11.42
C ARG A 526 33.95 -2.91 11.17
N PHE A 527 33.29 -1.75 11.24
CA PHE A 527 31.91 -1.57 10.85
C PHE A 527 31.82 -1.13 9.38
N ALA A 528 30.92 -1.75 8.62
CA ALA A 528 30.58 -1.32 7.27
C ALA A 528 29.06 -1.20 7.15
N ASP A 529 28.59 0.00 6.83
CA ASP A 529 27.16 0.30 6.66
C ASP A 529 26.51 -0.58 5.59
N LEU A 530 25.24 -0.90 5.85
CA LEU A 530 24.31 -1.41 4.86
C LEU A 530 23.26 -0.35 4.57
N VAL A 531 23.45 0.34 3.45
CA VAL A 531 22.59 1.43 2.97
C VAL A 531 21.91 1.00 1.68
N THR A 532 20.67 1.43 1.49
CA THR A 532 19.99 1.24 0.20
C THR A 532 20.58 2.19 -0.84
N SER A 533 20.59 1.77 -2.11
CA SER A 533 20.90 2.65 -3.24
C SER A 533 19.67 3.40 -3.77
N THR A 534 18.48 3.07 -3.26
CA THR A 534 17.21 3.56 -3.77
C THR A 534 16.78 4.82 -3.02
N LEU A 535 16.30 5.82 -3.76
CA LEU A 535 15.61 6.98 -3.18
C LEU A 535 14.14 6.61 -2.94
N TYR A 536 13.75 6.46 -1.68
CA TYR A 536 12.40 6.06 -1.31
C TYR A 536 11.48 7.27 -1.10
N PHE A 537 10.36 7.26 -1.82
CA PHE A 537 9.27 8.23 -1.71
C PHE A 537 8.01 7.69 -2.41
N ASP A 538 6.85 8.22 -2.07
CA ASP A 538 5.58 7.89 -2.71
C ASP A 538 5.11 9.02 -3.67
N ALA A 539 4.57 8.61 -4.81
CA ALA A 539 4.11 9.46 -5.90
C ALA A 539 2.92 10.36 -5.53
N PHE A 540 2.16 10.03 -4.48
CA PHE A 540 1.00 10.79 -4.00
C PHE A 540 1.41 11.87 -3.00
N LYS A 541 2.59 11.75 -2.39
CA LYS A 541 3.04 12.62 -1.31
C LYS A 541 4.51 13.04 -1.42
N MET A 542 4.98 13.24 -2.66
CA MET A 542 6.31 13.81 -2.90
C MET A 542 6.58 15.11 -2.09
N PRO A 543 5.61 16.03 -1.88
CA PRO A 543 5.84 17.21 -1.02
C PRO A 543 6.08 16.91 0.47
N TRP A 544 5.73 15.72 0.95
CA TRP A 544 6.02 15.25 2.31
C TRP A 544 7.33 14.46 2.35
N ASP A 545 7.53 13.55 1.39
CA ASP A 545 8.68 12.62 1.39
C ASP A 545 9.98 13.29 0.93
N MET A 546 9.88 14.14 -0.08
CA MET A 546 10.98 14.90 -0.70
C MET A 546 10.69 16.40 -0.59
N GLN A 547 10.34 16.85 0.61
CA GLN A 547 9.89 18.21 0.87
C GLN A 547 10.90 19.27 0.42
N ARG A 548 12.20 19.04 0.62
CA ARG A 548 13.23 19.96 0.12
C ARG A 548 13.25 20.06 -1.40
N THR A 549 13.10 18.93 -2.11
CA THR A 549 12.98 18.92 -3.57
C THR A 549 11.75 19.70 -4.02
N ALA A 550 10.60 19.41 -3.40
CA ALA A 550 9.33 20.04 -3.76
C ALA A 550 9.36 21.54 -3.52
N PHE A 551 9.84 21.99 -2.35
CA PHE A 551 9.91 23.40 -2.01
C PHE A 551 10.97 24.14 -2.84
N GLY A 552 12.14 23.54 -3.10
CA GLY A 552 13.13 24.13 -4.01
C GLY A 552 12.57 24.32 -5.43
N TYR A 553 11.75 23.38 -5.91
CA TYR A 553 11.04 23.54 -7.19
C TYR A 553 10.04 24.70 -7.15
N LEU A 554 9.16 24.75 -6.14
CA LEU A 554 8.16 25.80 -6.03
C LEU A 554 8.79 27.19 -5.87
N GLU A 555 9.86 27.33 -5.09
CA GLU A 555 10.61 28.58 -4.95
C GLU A 555 11.25 29.01 -6.27
N SER A 556 11.83 28.06 -7.00
CA SER A 556 12.45 28.34 -8.29
C SER A 556 11.42 28.79 -9.33
N VAL A 557 10.22 28.18 -9.32
CA VAL A 557 9.11 28.61 -10.16
C VAL A 557 8.60 29.99 -9.73
N ASP A 558 8.40 30.22 -8.44
CA ASP A 558 7.94 31.51 -7.90
C ASP A 558 8.91 32.65 -8.28
N ALA A 559 10.22 32.39 -8.23
CA ALA A 559 11.25 33.35 -8.62
C ALA A 559 11.27 33.66 -10.14
N LEU A 560 11.02 32.67 -11.00
CA LEU A 560 11.08 32.84 -12.46
C LEU A 560 9.76 33.31 -13.08
N ALA A 561 8.62 32.86 -12.57
CA ALA A 561 7.30 33.10 -13.12
C ALA A 561 6.48 34.15 -12.34
N GLY A 562 6.99 34.64 -11.20
CA GLY A 562 6.28 35.60 -10.35
C GLY A 562 5.04 35.02 -9.67
N SER A 563 5.00 33.70 -9.46
CA SER A 563 3.92 33.02 -8.74
C SER A 563 4.12 33.05 -7.22
N SER A 564 3.20 32.42 -6.48
CA SER A 564 3.26 32.26 -5.01
C SER A 564 2.88 30.84 -4.58
N LEU A 565 3.26 29.84 -5.38
CA LEU A 565 2.87 28.45 -5.20
C LEU A 565 3.38 27.86 -3.88
N ARG A 566 4.63 28.18 -3.46
CA ARG A 566 5.13 27.71 -2.16
C ARG A 566 4.30 28.27 -1.02
N LYS A 567 4.03 29.58 -1.06
CA LYS A 567 3.22 30.25 -0.05
C LYS A 567 1.81 29.64 0.02
N GLN A 568 1.16 29.44 -1.11
CA GLN A 568 -0.18 28.83 -1.17
C GLN A 568 -0.20 27.40 -0.62
N PHE A 569 0.84 26.61 -0.90
CA PHE A 569 0.97 25.26 -0.36
C PHE A 569 1.09 25.27 1.17
N LEU A 570 1.98 26.10 1.72
CA LEU A 570 2.16 26.23 3.17
C LEU A 570 0.88 26.77 3.84
N GLU A 571 0.24 27.81 3.30
CA GLU A 571 -1.04 28.32 3.83
C GLU A 571 -2.14 27.24 3.90
N THR A 572 -2.06 26.21 3.06
CA THR A 572 -3.02 25.11 3.03
C THR A 572 -2.68 23.98 4.01
N PHE A 573 -1.40 23.62 4.09
CA PHE A 573 -0.96 22.37 4.73
C PHE A 573 -0.07 22.55 5.96
N ASP A 574 0.69 23.63 6.07
CA ASP A 574 1.50 23.92 7.26
C ASP A 574 0.55 24.47 8.35
N GLU A 575 0.13 23.59 9.26
CA GLU A 575 -0.98 23.89 10.17
C GLU A 575 -0.53 24.73 11.37
N ASP A 576 0.76 24.68 11.73
CA ASP A 576 1.37 25.41 12.85
C ASP A 576 2.27 26.58 12.44
N GLY A 577 2.66 26.67 11.16
CA GLY A 577 3.37 27.79 10.57
C GLY A 577 4.90 27.71 10.72
N ASP A 578 5.47 26.55 11.01
CA ASP A 578 6.91 26.36 11.18
C ASP A 578 7.69 26.20 9.85
N GLY A 579 6.98 26.12 8.73
CA GLY A 579 7.53 25.94 7.39
C GLY A 579 7.81 24.49 7.00
N VAL A 580 7.42 23.52 7.83
CA VAL A 580 7.51 22.08 7.63
C VAL A 580 6.10 21.50 7.54
N VAL A 581 5.88 20.55 6.62
CA VAL A 581 4.60 19.83 6.55
C VAL A 581 4.81 18.37 6.94
N THR A 582 4.20 17.95 8.03
CA THR A 582 4.32 16.63 8.65
C THR A 582 3.30 15.61 8.11
N TYR A 583 3.45 14.32 8.46
CA TYR A 583 2.49 13.28 8.06
C TYR A 583 1.15 13.35 8.83
N ASP A 584 1.01 14.24 9.80
CA ASP A 584 -0.27 14.52 10.46
C ASP A 584 -1.02 15.70 9.80
N GLU A 585 -0.35 16.42 8.89
CA GLU A 585 -0.83 17.64 8.26
C GLU A 585 -1.25 17.42 6.80
N PHE A 586 -2.57 17.41 6.60
CA PHE A 586 -3.21 17.32 5.29
C PHE A 586 -4.21 18.48 5.07
N GLY A 587 -4.10 19.52 5.88
CA GLY A 587 -4.90 20.72 5.79
C GLY A 587 -6.24 20.62 6.52
N LYS A 588 -6.77 21.80 6.87
CA LYS A 588 -7.91 21.95 7.78
C LYS A 588 -9.28 21.67 7.15
N THR A 589 -9.32 21.37 5.85
CA THR A 589 -10.55 21.07 5.09
C THR A 589 -10.93 19.59 5.11
N GLY A 590 -10.05 18.72 5.61
CA GLY A 590 -10.31 17.28 5.73
C GLY A 590 -10.30 16.50 4.41
N ILE A 591 -9.38 16.85 3.50
CA ILE A 591 -9.32 16.36 2.11
C ILE A 591 -9.30 14.83 1.96
N LEU A 592 -8.72 14.10 2.91
CA LEU A 592 -8.56 12.64 2.80
C LEU A 592 -9.90 11.90 2.92
N GLY A 593 -10.89 12.47 3.61
CA GLY A 593 -12.22 11.88 3.76
C GLY A 593 -12.91 11.68 2.39
N PRO A 594 -13.16 12.77 1.63
CA PRO A 594 -13.72 12.68 0.28
C PRO A 594 -12.92 11.80 -0.67
N LEU A 595 -11.58 11.84 -0.61
CA LEU A 595 -10.72 11.00 -1.45
C LEU A 595 -10.95 9.50 -1.19
N LEU A 596 -11.00 9.09 0.08
CA LEU A 596 -11.22 7.70 0.47
C LEU A 596 -12.66 7.26 0.21
N HIS A 597 -13.65 8.15 0.36
CA HIS A 597 -15.03 7.84 0.03
C HIS A 597 -15.19 7.55 -1.47
N LEU A 598 -14.68 8.44 -2.34
CA LEU A 598 -14.72 8.26 -3.79
C LEU A 598 -13.93 7.01 -4.23
N GLY A 599 -12.79 6.74 -3.60
CA GLY A 599 -12.05 5.49 -3.79
C GLY A 599 -12.87 4.26 -3.38
N GLY A 600 -13.55 4.30 -2.24
CA GLY A 600 -14.44 3.25 -1.77
C GLY A 600 -15.61 2.98 -2.71
N GLU A 601 -16.24 4.03 -3.23
CA GLU A 601 -17.28 3.92 -4.26
C GLU A 601 -16.77 3.23 -5.54
N ALA A 602 -15.61 3.64 -6.05
CA ALA A 602 -15.01 3.02 -7.23
C ALA A 602 -14.70 1.52 -7.04
N LEU A 603 -14.22 1.15 -5.85
CA LEU A 603 -13.95 -0.25 -5.51
C LEU A 603 -15.23 -1.07 -5.34
N SER A 604 -16.22 -0.52 -4.65
CA SER A 604 -17.53 -1.16 -4.49
C SER A 604 -18.19 -1.45 -5.84
N ARG A 605 -18.16 -0.49 -6.77
CA ARG A 605 -18.67 -0.65 -8.15
C ARG A 605 -17.97 -1.76 -8.90
N THR A 606 -16.66 -1.92 -8.72
CA THR A 606 -15.89 -3.01 -9.36
C THR A 606 -16.45 -4.40 -9.04
N GLY A 607 -16.99 -4.59 -7.83
CA GLY A 607 -17.62 -5.84 -7.42
C GLY A 607 -19.11 -5.96 -7.75
N THR A 608 -19.82 -4.83 -7.91
CA THR A 608 -21.30 -4.79 -7.94
C THR A 608 -21.90 -4.45 -9.31
N GLU A 609 -21.14 -3.84 -10.21
CA GLU A 609 -21.61 -3.43 -11.55
C GLU A 609 -20.86 -4.20 -12.67
N PRO A 610 -21.53 -4.63 -13.75
CA PRO A 610 -20.90 -5.38 -14.85
C PRO A 610 -19.65 -4.72 -15.45
N PHE A 611 -19.65 -3.39 -15.57
CA PHE A 611 -18.53 -2.58 -16.07
C PHE A 611 -17.97 -1.63 -15.00
N GLY A 612 -18.23 -1.91 -13.72
CA GLY A 612 -17.80 -1.09 -12.59
C GLY A 612 -16.28 -0.88 -12.51
N TYR A 613 -15.51 -1.87 -12.98
CA TYR A 613 -14.04 -1.79 -13.08
C TYR A 613 -13.55 -0.76 -14.12
N LEU A 614 -14.44 -0.24 -14.97
CA LEU A 614 -14.18 0.85 -15.91
C LEU A 614 -14.85 2.16 -15.44
N SER A 615 -16.14 2.10 -15.09
CA SER A 615 -16.93 3.28 -14.70
C SER A 615 -16.48 3.85 -13.35
N GLY A 616 -16.16 2.98 -12.36
CA GLY A 616 -15.76 3.37 -11.02
C GLY A 616 -14.50 4.25 -11.00
N PRO A 617 -13.34 3.76 -11.50
CA PRO A 617 -12.13 4.56 -11.61
C PRO A 617 -12.30 5.83 -12.45
N PHE A 618 -13.10 5.78 -13.53
CA PHE A 618 -13.40 6.97 -14.33
C PHE A 618 -14.14 8.02 -13.51
N GLN A 619 -15.21 7.65 -12.80
CA GLN A 619 -16.03 8.55 -12.01
C GLN A 619 -15.29 9.12 -10.79
N ALA A 620 -14.51 8.29 -10.09
CA ALA A 620 -13.69 8.77 -8.98
C ALA A 620 -12.61 9.73 -9.46
N GLY A 621 -11.85 9.37 -10.51
CA GLY A 621 -10.80 10.21 -11.07
C GLY A 621 -11.33 11.54 -11.61
N THR A 622 -12.44 11.53 -12.35
CA THR A 622 -13.04 12.77 -12.89
C THR A 622 -13.67 13.64 -11.81
N THR A 623 -14.35 13.08 -10.80
CA THR A 623 -14.85 13.85 -9.65
C THR A 623 -13.70 14.53 -8.90
N MET A 624 -12.59 13.82 -8.65
CA MET A 624 -11.41 14.40 -8.01
C MET A 624 -10.81 15.55 -8.82
N LEU A 625 -10.63 15.36 -10.14
CA LEU A 625 -10.13 16.43 -11.03
C LEU A 625 -11.06 17.64 -11.04
N ARG A 626 -12.38 17.45 -11.05
CA ARG A 626 -13.33 18.58 -11.01
C ARG A 626 -13.22 19.39 -9.72
N CYS A 627 -12.78 18.78 -8.62
CA CYS A 627 -12.52 19.46 -7.35
C CYS A 627 -11.13 20.10 -7.26
N THR A 628 -10.32 20.15 -8.33
CA THR A 628 -9.05 20.90 -8.33
C THR A 628 -9.19 22.34 -8.83
N GLU A 629 -10.26 22.64 -9.57
CA GLU A 629 -10.52 23.96 -10.14
C GLU A 629 -11.98 24.33 -10.00
N ALA A 630 -12.28 25.46 -9.36
CA ALA A 630 -13.65 25.91 -9.14
C ALA A 630 -14.43 26.11 -10.46
N ALA A 631 -13.74 26.42 -11.56
CA ALA A 631 -14.36 26.58 -12.88
C ALA A 631 -14.79 25.27 -13.55
N TRP A 632 -14.39 24.10 -13.02
CA TRP A 632 -14.69 22.79 -13.62
C TRP A 632 -15.90 22.08 -13.01
N ASN A 633 -16.58 22.73 -12.06
CA ASN A 633 -17.80 22.22 -11.47
C ASN A 633 -18.78 23.35 -11.12
N ARG A 634 -20.08 23.05 -11.12
CA ARG A 634 -21.13 24.07 -10.95
C ARG A 634 -21.21 24.60 -9.53
N SER A 635 -20.79 23.80 -8.56
CA SER A 635 -20.76 24.19 -7.15
C SER A 635 -19.52 25.02 -6.77
N GLY A 636 -18.52 25.17 -7.65
CA GLY A 636 -17.30 25.93 -7.36
C GLY A 636 -16.40 25.31 -6.30
N HIS A 637 -16.35 23.97 -6.20
CA HIS A 637 -15.41 23.24 -5.35
C HIS A 637 -13.98 23.25 -5.90
N ASP A 638 -12.99 23.51 -5.06
CA ASP A 638 -11.56 23.49 -5.38
C ASP A 638 -10.70 22.84 -4.28
N LEU A 639 -11.31 22.05 -3.39
CA LEU A 639 -10.66 21.51 -2.19
C LEU A 639 -9.42 20.64 -2.44
N LEU A 640 -9.28 20.09 -3.65
CA LEU A 640 -8.17 19.21 -4.02
C LEU A 640 -7.08 19.95 -4.79
N ARG A 641 -7.21 21.26 -5.03
CA ARG A 641 -6.28 22.06 -5.83
C ARG A 641 -4.85 21.86 -5.37
N ASP A 642 -4.54 22.24 -4.13
CA ASP A 642 -3.17 22.25 -3.62
C ASP A 642 -2.62 20.83 -3.39
N TYR A 643 -3.48 19.86 -3.07
CA TYR A 643 -3.08 18.45 -3.00
C TYR A 643 -2.65 17.92 -4.38
N PHE A 644 -3.40 18.23 -5.44
CA PHE A 644 -3.10 17.77 -6.79
C PHE A 644 -1.94 18.52 -7.43
N ARG A 645 -1.59 19.73 -6.97
CA ARG A 645 -0.35 20.40 -7.36
C ARG A 645 0.89 19.56 -7.02
N GLY A 646 0.84 18.75 -5.96
CA GLY A 646 1.89 17.77 -5.65
C GLY A 646 2.15 16.77 -6.79
N ARG A 647 1.12 16.45 -7.60
CA ARG A 647 1.27 15.58 -8.78
C ARG A 647 1.97 16.27 -9.94
N ALA A 648 1.75 17.57 -10.11
CA ALA A 648 2.52 18.36 -11.07
C ALA A 648 4.01 18.35 -10.71
N ILE A 649 4.35 18.47 -9.42
CA ILE A 649 5.75 18.43 -8.95
C ILE A 649 6.40 17.08 -9.30
N LEU A 650 5.69 15.96 -9.11
CA LEU A 650 6.17 14.65 -9.52
C LEU A 650 6.42 14.57 -11.04
N VAL A 651 5.50 15.11 -11.85
CA VAL A 651 5.67 15.14 -13.31
C VAL A 651 6.86 16.01 -13.69
N ALA A 652 7.05 17.17 -13.05
CA ALA A 652 8.21 18.03 -13.25
C ALA A 652 9.52 17.30 -12.92
N TYR A 653 9.52 16.50 -11.84
CA TYR A 653 10.66 15.66 -11.49
C TYR A 653 10.96 14.62 -12.56
N ARG A 654 9.95 13.88 -13.03
CA ARG A 654 10.14 12.90 -14.11
C ARG A 654 10.64 13.55 -15.40
N MET A 655 10.11 14.72 -15.73
CA MET A 655 10.56 15.50 -16.89
C MET A 655 12.02 15.93 -16.75
N SER A 656 12.47 16.32 -15.55
CA SER A 656 13.87 16.69 -15.32
C SER A 656 14.83 15.51 -15.47
N GLN A 657 14.35 14.28 -15.25
CA GLN A 657 15.16 13.06 -15.41
C GLN A 657 15.28 12.56 -16.87
N LEU A 658 14.66 13.22 -17.86
CA LEU A 658 14.79 12.79 -19.26
C LEU A 658 16.19 13.08 -19.82
N ASP A 659 16.71 12.18 -20.65
CA ASP A 659 18.04 12.28 -21.27
C ASP A 659 18.16 13.37 -22.35
N ALA A 660 17.04 13.92 -22.80
CA ALA A 660 16.97 14.96 -23.81
C ALA A 660 16.49 16.28 -23.21
N GLU A 661 17.08 17.39 -23.63
CA GLU A 661 16.54 18.72 -23.32
C GLU A 661 15.41 19.08 -24.28
N SER A 662 14.42 19.80 -23.78
CA SER A 662 13.30 20.30 -24.57
C SER A 662 12.93 21.71 -24.10
N PRO A 663 12.45 22.58 -25.01
CA PRO A 663 11.96 23.90 -24.63
C PRO A 663 10.67 23.76 -23.81
N ASP A 664 10.47 24.68 -22.88
CA ASP A 664 9.19 24.85 -22.22
C ASP A 664 8.24 25.61 -23.16
N GLY A 665 7.14 24.95 -23.54
CA GLY A 665 6.15 25.53 -24.46
C GLY A 665 5.22 26.56 -23.83
N LEU A 666 5.23 26.71 -22.50
CA LEU A 666 4.33 27.59 -21.74
C LEU A 666 5.05 28.71 -20.97
N LEU A 667 6.38 28.60 -20.80
CA LEU A 667 7.22 29.67 -20.29
C LEU A 667 8.42 29.92 -21.23
N PRO A 668 8.36 30.94 -22.11
CA PRO A 668 9.41 31.19 -23.10
C PRO A 668 10.80 31.37 -22.48
N GLY A 669 11.81 30.73 -23.09
CA GLY A 669 13.21 30.81 -22.66
C GLY A 669 13.63 29.76 -21.63
N LEU A 670 12.68 29.06 -21.00
CA LEU A 670 12.98 27.94 -20.11
C LEU A 670 13.20 26.66 -20.91
N VAL A 671 14.13 25.82 -20.44
CA VAL A 671 14.40 24.48 -20.98
C VAL A 671 14.38 23.47 -19.84
N TRP A 672 13.98 22.24 -20.14
CA TRP A 672 13.84 21.16 -19.18
C TRP A 672 14.43 19.85 -19.75
N GLY A 673 14.70 18.87 -18.87
CA GLY A 673 15.45 17.65 -19.19
C GLY A 673 16.93 17.76 -18.78
N ARG A 674 17.63 16.63 -18.67
CA ARG A 674 19.03 16.52 -18.20
C ARG A 674 19.29 17.23 -16.86
N GLY A 675 18.40 17.05 -15.91
CA GLY A 675 18.43 17.70 -14.60
C GLY A 675 17.89 19.13 -14.60
N LYS A 676 17.35 19.65 -15.70
CA LYS A 676 16.62 20.93 -15.75
C LYS A 676 15.12 20.71 -15.62
N TRP A 677 14.44 21.56 -14.85
CA TRP A 677 13.03 21.40 -14.52
C TRP A 677 12.13 22.31 -15.36
N PRO A 678 10.92 21.86 -15.73
CA PRO A 678 9.96 22.67 -16.49
C PRO A 678 9.28 23.72 -15.60
N SER A 679 8.57 24.66 -16.22
CA SER A 679 7.61 25.52 -15.54
C SER A 679 6.48 24.70 -14.91
N PHE A 680 5.83 25.26 -13.89
CA PHE A 680 4.71 24.59 -13.24
C PHE A 680 3.50 24.43 -14.19
N GLN A 681 3.27 25.40 -15.07
CA GLN A 681 2.19 25.37 -16.05
C GLN A 681 2.36 24.19 -17.01
N LEU A 682 3.59 23.93 -17.48
CA LEU A 682 3.88 22.78 -18.32
C LEU A 682 3.76 21.47 -17.54
N ALA A 683 4.27 21.42 -16.31
CA ALA A 683 4.15 20.23 -15.47
C ALA A 683 2.67 19.87 -15.17
N TRP A 684 1.84 20.86 -14.88
CA TRP A 684 0.39 20.68 -14.68
C TRP A 684 -0.32 20.24 -15.96
N HIS A 685 0.04 20.85 -17.10
CA HIS A 685 -0.50 20.43 -18.39
C HIS A 685 -0.18 18.97 -18.72
N MET A 686 1.07 18.57 -18.49
CA MET A 686 1.53 17.21 -18.67
C MET A 686 0.83 16.25 -17.71
N TYR A 687 0.64 16.60 -16.43
CA TYR A 687 -0.10 15.77 -15.48
C TYR A 687 -1.54 15.47 -15.94
N LEU A 688 -2.28 16.51 -16.36
CA LEU A 688 -3.66 16.34 -16.84
C LEU A 688 -3.70 15.52 -18.13
N GLY A 689 -2.77 15.75 -19.05
CA GLY A 689 -2.63 14.97 -20.27
C GLY A 689 -2.29 13.50 -20.01
N LEU A 690 -1.37 13.20 -19.10
CA LEU A 690 -1.03 11.84 -18.68
C LEU A 690 -2.21 11.13 -18.02
N THR A 691 -3.02 11.84 -17.23
CA THR A 691 -4.24 11.29 -16.60
C THR A 691 -5.33 10.99 -17.63
N LEU A 692 -5.53 11.91 -18.57
CA LEU A 692 -6.56 11.82 -19.59
C LEU A 692 -6.21 10.81 -20.70
N TYR A 693 -4.94 10.76 -21.11
CA TYR A 693 -4.49 10.04 -22.29
C TYR A 693 -3.41 8.98 -22.04
N GLY A 694 -2.89 8.84 -20.82
CA GLY A 694 -1.92 7.81 -20.47
C GLY A 694 -0.46 8.23 -20.68
N LEU A 695 0.47 7.34 -20.34
CA LEU A 695 1.90 7.63 -20.21
C LEU A 695 2.62 8.06 -21.50
N ARG A 696 2.01 7.86 -22.67
CA ARG A 696 2.56 8.28 -23.97
C ARG A 696 2.15 9.69 -24.39
N PHE A 697 1.39 10.42 -23.57
CA PHE A 697 1.11 11.84 -23.79
C PHE A 697 2.41 12.68 -23.75
N PRO A 698 2.62 13.66 -24.65
CA PRO A 698 1.71 14.17 -25.69
C PRO A 698 1.93 13.55 -27.08
N GLY A 699 2.60 12.40 -27.16
CA GLY A 699 2.87 11.72 -28.43
C GLY A 699 1.73 10.82 -28.91
N ALA A 700 1.06 10.13 -28.00
CA ALA A 700 -0.02 9.19 -28.29
C ALA A 700 -0.96 8.99 -27.09
N VAL A 701 -2.07 8.27 -27.32
CA VAL A 701 -3.01 7.81 -26.29
C VAL A 701 -2.66 6.40 -25.83
N ASP A 702 -2.80 6.07 -24.55
CA ASP A 702 -2.47 4.77 -23.99
C ASP A 702 -3.33 4.39 -22.80
N PHE A 703 -3.23 3.13 -22.37
CA PHE A 703 -3.76 2.64 -21.10
C PHE A 703 -2.69 2.66 -20.01
N PRO A 704 -3.09 2.79 -18.73
CA PRO A 704 -4.39 3.23 -18.25
C PRO A 704 -4.59 4.75 -18.46
N SER A 705 -5.82 5.17 -18.75
CA SER A 705 -6.19 6.60 -18.89
C SER A 705 -7.70 6.79 -18.84
N LEU A 706 -8.18 8.00 -18.53
CA LEU A 706 -9.64 8.30 -18.54
C LEU A 706 -10.26 8.07 -19.93
N TYR A 707 -9.58 8.51 -21.00
CA TYR A 707 -10.00 8.23 -22.37
C TYR A 707 -10.01 6.73 -22.67
N GLY A 708 -8.97 6.00 -22.24
CA GLY A 708 -8.88 4.56 -22.39
C GLY A 708 -10.03 3.82 -21.69
N LEU A 709 -10.41 4.22 -20.46
CA LEU A 709 -11.53 3.61 -19.74
C LEU A 709 -12.85 3.78 -20.50
N ALA A 710 -13.14 5.00 -21.00
CA ALA A 710 -14.34 5.29 -21.78
C ALA A 710 -14.35 4.54 -23.13
N PHE A 711 -13.23 4.59 -23.87
CA PHE A 711 -13.06 3.86 -25.13
C PHE A 711 -13.33 2.37 -24.96
N ARG A 712 -12.73 1.78 -23.92
CA ARG A 712 -12.86 0.36 -23.66
C ARG A 712 -14.29 -0.04 -23.28
N TYR A 713 -14.98 0.79 -22.52
CA TYR A 713 -16.39 0.57 -22.24
C TYR A 713 -17.23 0.60 -23.52
N ALA A 714 -17.03 1.59 -24.38
CA ALA A 714 -17.72 1.68 -25.66
C ALA A 714 -17.43 0.45 -26.54
N ASP A 715 -16.17 0.02 -26.64
CA ASP A 715 -15.81 -1.17 -27.43
C ASP A 715 -16.45 -2.46 -26.90
N LEU A 716 -16.42 -2.67 -25.58
CA LEU A 716 -17.02 -3.85 -24.95
C LEU A 716 -18.55 -3.87 -25.08
N SER A 717 -19.21 -2.73 -24.88
CA SER A 717 -20.68 -2.63 -24.90
C SER A 717 -21.27 -2.59 -26.32
N GLN A 718 -20.56 -2.00 -27.28
CA GLN A 718 -21.08 -1.77 -28.64
C GLN A 718 -20.57 -2.80 -29.65
N ASN A 719 -19.34 -3.29 -29.47
CA ASN A 719 -18.64 -4.16 -30.43
C ASN A 719 -18.15 -5.49 -29.83
N GLY A 720 -18.50 -5.79 -28.57
CA GLY A 720 -18.10 -7.03 -27.90
C GLY A 720 -16.59 -7.13 -27.63
N GLY A 721 -15.88 -5.99 -27.54
CA GLY A 721 -14.45 -5.97 -27.26
C GLY A 721 -13.56 -6.21 -28.49
N ARG A 722 -14.05 -5.91 -29.69
CA ARG A 722 -13.33 -6.18 -30.96
C ARG A 722 -11.97 -5.50 -31.01
N HIS A 723 -11.83 -4.31 -30.41
CA HIS A 723 -10.58 -3.57 -30.40
C HIS A 723 -9.67 -3.93 -29.24
N THR A 724 -10.26 -4.06 -28.05
CA THR A 724 -9.54 -4.14 -26.78
C THR A 724 -9.39 -5.55 -26.22
N GLY A 725 -10.05 -6.54 -26.81
CA GLY A 725 -10.05 -7.92 -26.34
C GLY A 725 -10.92 -8.15 -25.10
N GLY A 726 -11.02 -9.41 -24.66
CA GLY A 726 -11.91 -9.83 -23.56
C GLY A 726 -11.27 -9.89 -22.17
N ILE A 727 -9.96 -9.67 -22.04
CA ILE A 727 -9.25 -9.79 -20.74
C ILE A 727 -9.40 -8.51 -19.93
N ARG A 728 -10.09 -8.56 -18.79
CA ARG A 728 -10.43 -7.39 -17.97
C ARG A 728 -9.22 -6.61 -17.48
N SER A 729 -8.15 -7.27 -17.05
CA SER A 729 -6.95 -6.61 -16.53
C SER A 729 -6.01 -6.10 -17.63
N ARG A 730 -6.15 -6.58 -18.88
CA ARG A 730 -5.11 -6.40 -19.91
C ARG A 730 -5.72 -6.18 -21.30
N PRO A 731 -5.99 -4.92 -21.69
CA PRO A 731 -6.46 -4.62 -23.05
C PRO A 731 -5.37 -4.94 -24.09
N ASP A 732 -5.80 -5.25 -25.32
CA ASP A 732 -4.89 -5.58 -26.42
C ASP A 732 -3.88 -4.45 -26.70
N PRO A 733 -2.57 -4.75 -26.75
CA PRO A 733 -1.55 -3.75 -27.00
C PRO A 733 -1.78 -2.97 -28.30
N GLY A 734 -1.65 -1.64 -28.24
CA GLY A 734 -1.82 -0.73 -29.37
C GLY A 734 -3.25 -0.61 -29.92
N SER A 735 -4.25 -1.15 -29.23
CA SER A 735 -5.67 -1.06 -29.63
C SER A 735 -6.14 0.39 -29.79
N LEU A 736 -5.78 1.27 -28.85
CA LEU A 736 -6.07 2.70 -28.92
C LEU A 736 -5.45 3.37 -30.16
N ASP A 737 -4.18 3.10 -30.47
CA ASP A 737 -3.52 3.68 -31.65
C ASP A 737 -4.19 3.22 -32.95
N ARG A 738 -4.52 1.93 -33.04
CA ARG A 738 -5.21 1.37 -34.21
C ARG A 738 -6.57 2.02 -34.42
N TYR A 739 -7.35 2.14 -33.35
CA TYR A 739 -8.65 2.80 -33.38
C TYR A 739 -8.53 4.26 -33.83
N VAL A 740 -7.66 5.04 -33.18
CA VAL A 740 -7.45 6.45 -33.51
C VAL A 740 -7.02 6.63 -34.97
N ALA A 741 -6.07 5.81 -35.44
CA ALA A 741 -5.61 5.87 -36.83
C ALA A 741 -6.69 5.44 -37.84
N ALA A 742 -7.54 4.47 -37.51
CA ALA A 742 -8.61 4.00 -38.39
C ALA A 742 -9.71 5.06 -38.55
N VAL A 743 -10.16 5.65 -37.44
CA VAL A 743 -11.20 6.70 -37.44
C VAL A 743 -10.71 7.96 -38.15
N LEU A 744 -9.49 8.44 -37.84
CA LEU A 744 -8.93 9.62 -38.53
C LEU A 744 -8.72 9.41 -40.03
N ALA A 745 -8.40 8.18 -40.44
CA ALA A 745 -8.26 7.80 -41.85
C ALA A 745 -9.61 7.48 -42.53
N ARG A 746 -10.75 7.61 -41.83
CA ARG A 746 -12.10 7.24 -42.30
C ARG A 746 -12.20 5.79 -42.80
N ARG A 747 -11.42 4.89 -42.19
CA ARG A 747 -11.47 3.44 -42.46
C ARG A 747 -12.46 2.71 -41.57
N GLU A 748 -12.90 3.36 -40.50
CA GLU A 748 -13.88 2.86 -39.54
C GLU A 748 -14.74 4.03 -39.04
N GLU A 749 -16.00 3.76 -38.71
CA GLU A 749 -16.86 4.71 -38.00
C GLU A 749 -16.43 4.83 -36.54
N ALA A 750 -16.56 6.03 -35.96
CA ALA A 750 -16.26 6.23 -34.54
C ALA A 750 -17.28 5.49 -33.67
N LEU A 751 -16.81 4.87 -32.59
CA LEU A 751 -17.68 4.34 -31.54
C LEU A 751 -18.53 5.46 -30.94
N ASP A 752 -19.72 5.13 -30.46
CA ASP A 752 -20.66 6.09 -29.88
C ASP A 752 -20.28 6.40 -28.42
N PHE A 753 -19.26 7.24 -28.27
CA PHE A 753 -18.90 7.87 -27.01
C PHE A 753 -18.32 9.27 -27.21
N THR A 754 -18.37 10.12 -26.20
CA THR A 754 -17.69 11.43 -26.20
C THR A 754 -17.15 11.74 -24.81
N VAL A 755 -15.86 12.04 -24.71
CA VAL A 755 -15.20 12.54 -23.50
C VAL A 755 -15.11 14.06 -23.58
N HIS A 756 -15.68 14.74 -22.60
CA HIS A 756 -15.69 16.19 -22.48
C HIS A 756 -14.51 16.66 -21.62
N VAL A 757 -13.67 17.51 -22.18
CA VAL A 757 -12.39 17.94 -21.58
C VAL A 757 -12.31 19.46 -21.54
N PRO A 758 -11.48 20.06 -20.67
CA PRO A 758 -11.22 21.50 -20.75
C PRO A 758 -10.48 21.85 -22.04
N THR A 759 -10.63 23.09 -22.51
CA THR A 759 -9.93 23.61 -23.69
C THR A 759 -8.42 23.43 -23.59
N GLY A 760 -7.78 23.03 -24.69
CA GLY A 760 -6.34 22.77 -24.76
C GLY A 760 -5.96 21.28 -24.66
N TYR A 761 -6.95 20.41 -24.44
CA TYR A 761 -6.75 18.96 -24.38
C TYR A 761 -7.44 18.20 -25.52
N GLU A 762 -8.14 18.86 -26.42
CA GLU A 762 -8.82 18.22 -27.56
C GLU A 762 -7.85 17.72 -28.66
N ARG A 763 -6.55 18.01 -28.51
CA ARG A 763 -5.49 17.63 -29.45
C ARG A 763 -4.29 17.02 -28.76
N ILE A 764 -3.65 16.07 -29.44
CA ILE A 764 -2.37 15.45 -29.06
C ILE A 764 -1.40 15.63 -30.24
N GLY A 765 -0.21 16.16 -29.99
CA GLY A 765 0.77 16.47 -31.05
C GLY A 765 0.18 17.35 -32.18
N GLY A 766 -0.76 18.24 -31.83
CA GLY A 766 -1.46 19.10 -32.80
C GLY A 766 -2.58 18.41 -33.60
N ARG A 767 -2.83 17.12 -33.42
CA ARG A 767 -3.88 16.35 -34.11
C ARG A 767 -5.11 16.17 -33.23
N PRO A 768 -6.34 16.23 -33.78
CA PRO A 768 -7.55 15.96 -33.01
C PRO A 768 -7.58 14.51 -32.51
N VAL A 769 -8.06 14.32 -31.28
CA VAL A 769 -8.34 12.99 -30.74
C VAL A 769 -9.80 12.65 -31.06
N PRO A 770 -10.11 11.51 -31.70
CA PRO A 770 -11.48 11.07 -31.90
C PRO A 770 -12.27 11.02 -30.59
N ASN A 771 -13.59 11.25 -30.65
CA ASN A 771 -14.48 11.14 -29.50
C ASN A 771 -14.13 12.06 -28.32
N VAL A 772 -13.39 13.16 -28.56
CA VAL A 772 -13.07 14.17 -27.55
C VAL A 772 -13.67 15.50 -27.95
N GLN A 773 -14.30 16.18 -26.99
CA GLN A 773 -14.84 17.52 -27.18
C GLN A 773 -14.35 18.46 -26.07
N ALA A 774 -13.67 19.54 -26.47
CA ALA A 774 -13.38 20.65 -25.56
C ALA A 774 -14.67 21.40 -25.21
N THR A 775 -14.84 21.75 -23.93
CA THR A 775 -15.98 22.53 -23.45
C THR A 775 -15.57 23.44 -22.30
N ALA A 776 -16.28 24.56 -22.15
CA ALA A 776 -16.17 25.48 -21.02
C ALA A 776 -17.38 25.35 -20.06
N ASP A 777 -18.36 24.50 -20.36
CA ASP A 777 -19.48 24.24 -19.45
C ASP A 777 -18.97 23.43 -18.25
N ALA A 778 -18.94 24.06 -17.08
CA ALA A 778 -18.56 23.44 -15.81
C ALA A 778 -19.38 22.17 -15.47
N GLY A 779 -20.58 22.04 -16.03
CA GLY A 779 -21.40 20.84 -15.92
C GLY A 779 -21.02 19.71 -16.87
N GLN A 780 -20.13 19.94 -17.85
CA GLN A 780 -19.68 18.95 -18.84
C GLN A 780 -18.21 18.59 -18.72
N ILE A 781 -17.35 19.51 -18.27
CA ILE A 781 -15.91 19.25 -18.12
C ILE A 781 -15.69 17.97 -17.27
N TRP A 782 -14.80 17.10 -17.75
CA TRP A 782 -14.47 15.80 -17.15
C TRP A 782 -15.68 14.84 -17.06
N THR A 783 -16.49 14.76 -18.12
CA THR A 783 -17.58 13.77 -18.22
C THR A 783 -17.44 12.92 -19.47
N ALA A 784 -18.06 11.74 -19.50
CA ALA A 784 -18.20 10.95 -20.71
C ALA A 784 -19.68 10.70 -21.01
N SER A 785 -20.05 10.67 -22.28
CA SER A 785 -21.38 10.28 -22.73
C SER A 785 -21.31 9.12 -23.70
N PHE A 786 -22.33 8.27 -23.71
CA PHE A 786 -22.45 7.07 -24.54
C PHE A 786 -23.87 6.95 -25.09
N LEU A 787 -24.05 6.14 -26.14
CA LEU A 787 -25.37 5.77 -26.67
C LEU A 787 -26.21 6.99 -27.12
N GLY A 788 -25.58 7.97 -27.77
CA GLY A 788 -26.21 9.23 -28.16
C GLY A 788 -26.57 10.14 -26.99
N GLY A 789 -25.83 10.04 -25.88
CA GLY A 789 -26.05 10.82 -24.66
C GLY A 789 -27.06 10.25 -23.67
N ARG A 790 -27.59 9.05 -23.93
CA ARG A 790 -28.53 8.36 -23.03
C ARG A 790 -27.86 7.85 -21.75
N GLU A 791 -26.58 7.51 -21.84
CA GLU A 791 -25.76 7.17 -20.69
C GLU A 791 -24.68 8.22 -20.50
N ARG A 792 -24.43 8.57 -19.24
CA ARG A 792 -23.45 9.58 -18.87
C ARG A 792 -22.66 9.16 -17.64
N TRP A 793 -21.33 9.28 -17.74
CA TRP A 793 -20.41 9.09 -16.63
C TRP A 793 -19.86 10.44 -16.16
N GLY A 794 -19.71 10.55 -14.84
CA GLY A 794 -19.36 11.78 -14.14
C GLY A 794 -20.58 12.37 -13.43
N VAL A 795 -20.42 12.74 -12.16
CA VAL A 795 -21.49 13.34 -11.34
C VAL A 795 -21.68 14.79 -11.76
N ALA A 796 -22.89 15.34 -11.75
CA ALA A 796 -23.06 16.80 -11.84
C ALA A 796 -22.79 17.40 -10.45
N ILE A 797 -21.54 17.81 -10.20
CA ILE A 797 -21.12 18.58 -9.02
C ILE A 797 -20.99 20.05 -9.41
#